data_AF-A0A7G9RXW6-F1
#
_entry.id   AF-A0A7G9RXW6-F1
#
_cell.length_a   1.000
_cell.length_b   1.000
_cell.length_c   1.000
_cell.angle_alpha   90.00
_cell.angle_beta   90.00
_cell.angle_gamma   90.00
#
_symmetry.space_group_name_H-M   'P 1'
#
loop_
_entity.id
_entity.type
_entity.pdbx_description
1 polymer ?
#
loop_
_entity_poly.entity_id
_entity_poly.type
_entity_poly.pdbx_seq_one_letter_code
_entity_poly.pdbx_strand_id
1 'polypeptide(L)'
;MKKTISITVSMSLLLFSFSNYALINAEESPLLDEPTANSNTNAESLDNKDEPLSIEEAKEPVEDKEILELEISENEFDQLEDNAIVIVTFDPMGGTMDKTVYEVDEGSYPSQAFSSYPEPKKEGFIFKGWYADEEYKVEISQSGRITENKTFYAYWEKEFDTSLISDDLVQYMIDAKGYELPFSEDDLNFVYDFETPYIFEDKDTSKFEYREIRDYTGIEYFKNVNKLTVRIDPNTPITNEELQGLAKMTNIYEVVFEAKLPEDVMNADYFDQDWYISKTLSSKENVKIFEDEVIKVLLALSFNPVLSGWENQVQIHFDYSLKFVDMSFLTQLNQRSESFSFEMQSGEIGTTFFEKPEVEIVDEKVYYKIVFDNPFMVTYLNSQNKLVVDSESKYMKNAVYSSYDFGSYDDYPDDYYDELDKPLIVRYLDRDGNLIEGFSDDIDAPEFFTRYEILLSEAQMADMIRRSNDPDYEMNTMNSPTKVLSGSMDYDIPDGAVDENGAIPEDNFNTYFSYQVLVDVGELEIFHRVDFDTNGGSSIDPILNIKNGSLIADQGNPVKPGYKFMGWYFDNDDFMIDFNFDMPITRNLTLYAQWEATDEKYTVTYEENGGTEVADLTEVESGTKLTEPTTTKVGYVFKGWYRDTGFTTVWNFDIDLVESDVTLYAKWEAIPVSYTVTYEENGGTEVADLTEVESGTKLTEPTTTKVGYVFKGWYRDTGFTTVWNFDIDLVESDVTLYAKWEAIPVSYTVTYEENGGTEVANLTEVETGTKLTEPTTTKAGYTFKGWYRDASFTTVWNFAVDLVESDVTLYAKWEAIPVTYTVTFEENGGTEVDDLFKVSAGTLLIEPITQREGFTFAGWYSDSTFLTQWNFTVDVVNSDITLFAKWNEKSIDPEVKPEPEVTEPETPKPEVKPEPVEKLPETGVAENSLPMAVAALGGMVVLLEMIKKKKDSYENKH
;
A
#
# COMPACT_ATOMS: atom_id res chain seq x y z
N MET A 1 15.62 24.47 16.78
CA MET A 1 15.66 23.92 15.41
C MET A 1 16.02 22.44 15.53
N LYS A 2 15.16 21.51 15.05
CA LYS A 2 15.34 20.04 14.92
C LYS A 2 15.81 19.18 16.13
N LYS A 3 15.12 18.04 16.29
CA LYS A 3 15.49 16.75 16.93
C LYS A 3 15.61 16.65 18.48
N THR A 4 15.41 15.49 19.13
CA THR A 4 14.56 14.28 18.88
C THR A 4 14.58 13.32 20.11
N ILE A 5 13.39 12.90 20.58
CA ILE A 5 12.98 11.60 21.19
C ILE A 5 13.87 10.86 22.23
N SER A 6 13.33 10.76 23.47
CA SER A 6 13.15 9.59 24.39
C SER A 6 14.28 8.61 24.80
N ILE A 7 14.23 8.13 26.07
CA ILE A 7 14.19 6.70 26.47
C ILE A 7 13.71 6.50 27.94
N THR A 8 12.46 6.03 28.07
CA THR A 8 11.87 4.88 28.81
C THR A 8 12.35 4.27 30.17
N VAL A 9 11.34 3.85 30.98
CA VAL A 9 11.19 2.82 32.08
C VAL A 9 11.93 2.93 33.44
N SER A 10 11.15 2.90 34.56
CA SER A 10 11.25 2.01 35.78
C SER A 10 10.85 2.71 37.11
N MET A 11 10.28 2.10 38.17
CA MET A 11 9.49 0.86 38.38
C MET A 11 8.94 0.79 39.85
N SER A 12 7.73 0.23 40.08
CA SER A 12 7.24 -0.46 41.32
C SER A 12 6.84 0.24 42.67
N LEU A 13 5.56 0.01 43.05
CA LEU A 13 5.03 -0.62 44.32
C LEU A 13 4.59 0.14 45.63
N LEU A 14 3.38 -0.25 46.08
CA LEU A 14 2.84 -0.52 47.47
C LEU A 14 2.27 0.57 48.46
N LEU A 15 0.94 0.45 48.68
CA LEU A 15 0.21 0.13 49.96
C LEU A 15 -0.56 1.16 50.86
N PHE A 16 -1.77 0.70 51.27
CA PHE A 16 -2.58 0.99 52.49
C PHE A 16 -3.19 2.41 52.71
N SER A 17 -4.38 2.61 53.34
CA SER A 17 -5.48 1.71 53.79
C SER A 17 -6.72 2.44 54.42
N PHE A 18 -7.87 1.74 54.51
CA PHE A 18 -9.03 1.87 55.47
C PHE A 18 -10.11 3.00 55.40
N SER A 19 -11.27 2.62 54.86
CA SER A 19 -12.66 2.63 55.41
C SER A 19 -13.27 3.78 56.25
N ASN A 20 -14.55 4.15 55.97
CA ASN A 20 -15.73 3.75 56.80
C ASN A 20 -17.11 4.39 56.46
N TYR A 21 -18.19 3.58 56.52
CA TYR A 21 -19.62 3.90 56.82
C TYR A 21 -20.42 4.83 55.85
N ALA A 22 -21.76 4.79 55.74
CA ALA A 22 -22.83 4.05 56.43
C ALA A 22 -24.06 3.72 55.51
N LEU A 23 -24.93 2.80 55.94
CA LEU A 23 -26.30 2.62 55.40
C LEU A 23 -27.31 3.60 56.02
N ILE A 24 -28.38 3.95 55.29
CA ILE A 24 -29.70 4.33 55.82
C ILE A 24 -30.81 3.69 54.96
N ASN A 25 -31.82 3.10 55.61
CA ASN A 25 -33.05 2.56 55.03
C ASN A 25 -34.08 3.70 54.81
N ALA A 26 -34.77 3.82 53.67
CA ALA A 26 -35.93 3.05 53.17
C ALA A 26 -37.32 3.61 53.62
N GLU A 27 -38.15 3.88 52.60
CA GLU A 27 -39.62 3.73 52.54
C GLU A 27 -40.60 4.60 53.38
N GLU A 28 -41.87 4.49 52.96
CA GLU A 28 -43.14 5.06 53.46
C GLU A 28 -43.35 6.59 53.27
N SER A 29 -44.24 7.07 52.38
CA SER A 29 -45.72 6.93 52.27
C SER A 29 -46.51 7.95 53.13
N PRO A 30 -47.80 8.27 52.85
CA PRO A 30 -48.65 7.96 51.68
C PRO A 30 -49.38 9.18 51.06
N LEU A 31 -50.20 8.90 50.03
CA LEU A 31 -51.48 9.53 49.63
C LEU A 31 -51.86 10.95 50.11
N LEU A 32 -52.34 11.76 49.16
CA LEU A 32 -53.27 12.87 49.41
C LEU A 32 -54.36 12.87 48.33
N ASP A 33 -55.62 12.71 48.75
CA ASP A 33 -56.78 12.56 47.85
C ASP A 33 -57.25 13.87 47.18
N GLU A 34 -58.09 13.70 46.16
CA GLU A 34 -58.60 14.72 45.23
C GLU A 34 -59.35 15.91 45.87
N PRO A 35 -59.21 17.13 45.32
CA PRO A 35 -60.14 18.22 45.50
C PRO A 35 -61.13 18.34 44.32
N THR A 36 -62.36 17.91 44.59
CA THR A 36 -63.64 18.32 43.96
C THR A 36 -63.62 19.62 43.13
N ALA A 37 -64.22 19.58 41.94
CA ALA A 37 -64.22 20.67 40.96
C ALA A 37 -64.93 21.98 41.39
N ASN A 38 -64.38 23.11 40.95
CA ASN A 38 -65.17 24.14 40.24
C ASN A 38 -64.30 25.09 39.41
N SER A 39 -64.89 25.69 38.36
CA SER A 39 -64.26 26.62 37.42
C SER A 39 -64.27 28.09 37.91
N ASN A 40 -63.36 28.93 37.36
CA ASN A 40 -63.39 30.42 37.21
C ASN A 40 -61.96 31.02 37.13
N THR A 41 -61.65 32.25 36.68
CA THR A 41 -61.99 33.09 35.49
C THR A 41 -61.23 34.44 35.60
N ASN A 42 -60.99 35.14 34.47
CA ASN A 42 -60.66 36.60 34.34
C ASN A 42 -59.27 37.11 34.83
N ALA A 43 -58.62 38.14 34.26
CA ALA A 43 -58.75 38.93 33.00
C ALA A 43 -57.38 39.71 32.81
N GLU A 44 -57.12 40.75 31.98
CA GLU A 44 -57.91 41.69 31.15
C GLU A 44 -57.00 42.42 30.11
N SER A 45 -57.58 43.06 29.08
CA SER A 45 -56.96 43.99 28.08
C SER A 45 -56.02 43.37 27.01
N LEU A 46 -56.08 43.68 25.70
CA LEU A 46 -56.98 44.52 24.85
C LEU A 46 -57.55 43.63 23.70
N ASP A 47 -58.84 43.67 23.32
CA ASP A 47 -59.59 44.65 22.50
C ASP A 47 -59.04 44.75 21.04
N ASN A 48 -59.73 44.36 19.95
CA ASN A 48 -61.14 44.54 19.53
C ASN A 48 -61.69 43.28 18.78
N LYS A 49 -62.92 42.77 19.02
CA LYS A 49 -64.24 43.07 18.37
C LYS A 49 -64.42 42.52 16.92
N ASP A 50 -65.61 42.05 16.47
CA ASP A 50 -66.98 42.02 17.04
C ASP A 50 -67.81 40.79 16.56
N GLU A 51 -68.75 40.34 17.39
CA GLU A 51 -70.16 39.89 17.19
C GLU A 51 -70.72 39.33 15.83
N PRO A 52 -71.92 38.65 15.79
CA PRO A 52 -72.41 37.54 16.65
C PRO A 52 -73.38 36.54 15.91
N LEU A 53 -74.00 35.58 16.64
CA LEU A 53 -75.28 34.85 16.32
C LEU A 53 -75.33 33.94 15.04
N SER A 54 -76.23 32.96 14.81
CA SER A 54 -76.99 31.97 15.62
C SER A 54 -77.97 31.17 14.69
N ILE A 55 -78.55 30.03 15.16
CA ILE A 55 -79.86 29.41 14.73
C ILE A 55 -79.88 28.32 13.60
N GLU A 56 -80.76 27.30 13.81
CA GLU A 56 -81.36 26.26 12.92
C GLU A 56 -80.43 25.25 12.18
N GLU A 57 -80.59 23.92 12.33
CA GLU A 57 -81.70 22.96 12.01
C GLU A 57 -81.78 22.49 10.54
N ALA A 58 -81.44 21.20 10.35
CA ALA A 58 -82.04 20.20 9.44
C ALA A 58 -82.26 20.47 7.93
N LYS A 59 -81.67 19.60 7.07
CA LYS A 59 -82.43 18.57 6.31
C LYS A 59 -81.58 17.64 5.41
N GLU A 60 -82.07 16.41 5.27
CA GLU A 60 -81.80 15.41 4.20
C GLU A 60 -82.65 15.75 2.94
N PRO A 61 -82.83 14.89 1.89
CA PRO A 61 -82.20 13.61 1.51
C PRO A 61 -81.59 13.66 0.06
N VAL A 62 -81.25 12.60 -0.71
CA VAL A 62 -82.08 11.52 -1.30
C VAL A 62 -81.24 10.33 -1.81
N GLU A 63 -81.56 9.14 -1.29
CA GLU A 63 -81.73 7.80 -1.92
C GLU A 63 -80.72 7.23 -2.95
N ASP A 64 -80.18 6.07 -2.55
CA ASP A 64 -80.22 4.76 -3.23
C ASP A 64 -79.49 4.48 -4.55
N LYS A 65 -78.53 3.55 -4.44
CA LYS A 65 -78.83 2.16 -4.87
C LYS A 65 -78.00 1.12 -4.12
N GLU A 66 -78.68 0.17 -3.48
CA GLU A 66 -78.08 -1.11 -3.12
C GLU A 66 -77.76 -1.92 -4.38
N ILE A 67 -76.58 -2.53 -4.42
CA ILE A 67 -76.37 -3.84 -5.06
C ILE A 67 -75.71 -4.69 -3.97
N LEU A 68 -76.33 -5.81 -3.61
CA LEU A 68 -75.78 -6.69 -2.58
C LEU A 68 -74.52 -7.38 -3.09
N GLU A 69 -73.52 -7.46 -2.23
CA GLU A 69 -72.46 -8.46 -2.34
C GLU A 69 -73.12 -9.85 -2.21
N LEU A 70 -72.99 -10.67 -3.26
CA LEU A 70 -73.40 -12.07 -3.22
C LEU A 70 -72.20 -12.91 -2.78
N GLU A 71 -72.11 -13.20 -1.49
CA GLU A 71 -71.35 -14.34 -1.00
C GLU A 71 -71.85 -15.61 -1.69
N ILE A 72 -71.05 -16.18 -2.59
CA ILE A 72 -71.27 -17.53 -3.10
C ILE A 72 -70.33 -18.45 -2.33
N SER A 73 -70.82 -18.96 -1.20
CA SER A 73 -70.19 -20.08 -0.52
C SER A 73 -70.35 -21.37 -1.34
N GLU A 74 -69.34 -22.23 -1.29
CA GLU A 74 -69.45 -23.55 -1.90
C GLU A 74 -70.49 -24.40 -1.15
N ASN A 75 -71.52 -24.86 -1.86
CA ASN A 75 -72.07 -26.23 -1.90
C ASN A 75 -73.55 -26.21 -2.30
N GLU A 76 -73.90 -26.87 -3.40
CA GLU A 76 -74.72 -28.11 -3.39
C GLU A 76 -74.97 -28.59 -4.84
N PHE A 77 -74.65 -29.85 -5.11
CA PHE A 77 -75.16 -30.57 -6.28
C PHE A 77 -76.56 -31.10 -5.95
N ASP A 78 -77.61 -30.68 -6.68
CA ASP A 78 -78.61 -31.66 -7.13
C ASP A 78 -79.55 -31.20 -8.27
N GLN A 79 -79.66 -32.08 -9.27
CA GLN A 79 -80.82 -32.43 -10.12
C GLN A 79 -81.90 -31.37 -10.46
N LEU A 80 -82.04 -31.08 -11.77
CA LEU A 80 -83.33 -30.84 -12.44
C LEU A 80 -83.40 -31.60 -13.78
N GLU A 81 -84.59 -32.06 -14.16
CA GLU A 81 -84.88 -32.82 -15.40
C GLU A 81 -85.54 -31.93 -16.48
N ASP A 82 -85.43 -32.33 -17.75
CA ASP A 82 -86.07 -31.72 -18.95
C ASP A 82 -85.88 -30.20 -19.13
N ASN A 83 -84.66 -29.79 -19.51
CA ASN A 83 -84.40 -28.44 -20.05
C ASN A 83 -85.20 -28.20 -21.34
N ALA A 84 -85.74 -26.99 -21.49
CA ALA A 84 -86.24 -26.51 -22.77
C ALA A 84 -85.07 -26.19 -23.72
N ILE A 85 -85.28 -26.32 -25.03
CA ILE A 85 -84.27 -26.04 -26.06
C ILE A 85 -84.60 -24.74 -26.77
N VAL A 86 -83.64 -23.83 -26.82
CA VAL A 86 -83.69 -22.57 -27.57
C VAL A 86 -82.72 -22.61 -28.76
N ILE A 87 -83.03 -21.81 -29.77
CA ILE A 87 -82.29 -21.77 -31.04
C ILE A 87 -81.33 -20.57 -31.04
N VAL A 88 -80.03 -20.86 -31.06
CA VAL A 88 -78.98 -19.87 -31.30
C VAL A 88 -78.66 -19.82 -32.79
N THR A 89 -78.69 -18.63 -33.36
CA THR A 89 -78.22 -18.37 -34.73
C THR A 89 -76.93 -17.57 -34.68
N PHE A 90 -75.95 -17.93 -35.52
CA PHE A 90 -74.73 -17.18 -35.75
C PHE A 90 -74.78 -16.61 -37.17
N ASP A 91 -75.03 -15.31 -37.32
CA ASP A 91 -75.02 -14.62 -38.61
C ASP A 91 -73.58 -14.19 -38.97
N PRO A 92 -72.96 -14.77 -40.01
CA PRO A 92 -71.60 -14.44 -40.40
C PRO A 92 -71.44 -13.03 -41.00
N MET A 93 -72.47 -12.18 -41.05
CA MET A 93 -72.41 -10.77 -41.49
C MET A 93 -71.69 -10.59 -42.84
N GLY A 94 -72.16 -11.35 -43.83
CA GLY A 94 -71.60 -11.41 -45.18
C GLY A 94 -70.38 -12.33 -45.37
N GLY A 95 -69.90 -12.97 -44.29
CA GLY A 95 -68.99 -14.11 -44.37
C GLY A 95 -69.70 -15.42 -44.71
N THR A 96 -68.94 -16.52 -44.65
CA THR A 96 -69.37 -17.89 -44.93
C THR A 96 -69.10 -18.80 -43.73
N MET A 97 -69.94 -19.81 -43.51
CA MET A 97 -69.85 -20.73 -42.37
C MET A 97 -70.64 -22.02 -42.68
N ASP A 98 -70.16 -23.18 -42.25
CA ASP A 98 -70.77 -24.48 -42.59
C ASP A 98 -72.10 -24.77 -41.86
N LYS A 99 -72.29 -24.19 -40.66
CA LYS A 99 -73.50 -24.33 -39.85
C LYS A 99 -73.75 -23.06 -39.05
N THR A 100 -74.85 -22.37 -39.30
CA THR A 100 -75.22 -21.11 -38.63
C THR A 100 -76.30 -21.24 -37.55
N VAL A 101 -76.90 -22.42 -37.35
CA VAL A 101 -78.04 -22.59 -36.43
C VAL A 101 -77.79 -23.77 -35.49
N TYR A 102 -77.92 -23.53 -34.19
CA TYR A 102 -77.64 -24.46 -33.10
C TYR A 102 -78.80 -24.54 -32.12
N GLU A 103 -79.05 -25.72 -31.59
CA GLU A 103 -80.02 -25.99 -30.52
C GLU A 103 -79.22 -26.10 -29.21
N VAL A 104 -79.62 -25.36 -28.18
CA VAL A 104 -78.93 -25.28 -26.87
C VAL A 104 -79.95 -25.25 -25.73
N ASP A 105 -79.55 -25.70 -24.54
CA ASP A 105 -80.39 -25.72 -23.35
C ASP A 105 -80.68 -24.30 -22.84
N GLU A 106 -81.96 -23.99 -22.60
CA GLU A 106 -82.44 -22.70 -22.10
C GLU A 106 -81.83 -22.37 -20.72
N GLY A 107 -81.34 -21.14 -20.56
CA GLY A 107 -80.68 -20.69 -19.33
C GLY A 107 -79.18 -21.02 -19.24
N SER A 108 -78.59 -21.69 -20.24
CA SER A 108 -77.13 -21.88 -20.35
C SER A 108 -76.39 -20.56 -20.58
N TYR A 109 -75.14 -20.44 -20.12
CA TYR A 109 -74.24 -19.38 -20.61
C TYR A 109 -73.64 -19.76 -21.98
N PRO A 110 -73.31 -18.79 -22.86
CA PRO A 110 -72.68 -19.07 -24.16
C PRO A 110 -71.39 -19.90 -24.08
N SER A 111 -70.56 -19.68 -23.06
CA SER A 111 -69.35 -20.46 -22.79
C SER A 111 -69.59 -21.89 -22.29
N GLN A 112 -70.82 -22.21 -21.87
CA GLN A 112 -71.24 -23.56 -21.50
C GLN A 112 -71.95 -24.27 -22.66
N ALA A 113 -72.69 -23.51 -23.48
CA ALA A 113 -73.42 -24.00 -24.64
C ALA A 113 -72.51 -24.36 -25.82
N PHE A 114 -71.30 -23.80 -25.89
CA PHE A 114 -70.33 -24.04 -26.96
C PHE A 114 -68.93 -24.33 -26.39
N SER A 115 -68.36 -25.49 -26.72
CA SER A 115 -66.97 -25.83 -26.36
C SER A 115 -65.93 -24.96 -27.07
N SER A 116 -66.31 -24.38 -28.20
CA SER A 116 -65.62 -23.37 -28.98
C SER A 116 -66.66 -22.68 -29.86
N TYR A 117 -66.61 -21.35 -30.00
CA TYR A 117 -67.53 -20.65 -30.91
C TYR A 117 -67.20 -20.99 -32.38
N PRO A 118 -68.18 -21.02 -33.29
CA PRO A 118 -67.91 -21.29 -34.69
C PRO A 118 -67.25 -20.09 -35.36
N GLU A 119 -66.10 -20.28 -36.00
CA GLU A 119 -65.40 -19.23 -36.75
C GLU A 119 -65.89 -19.16 -38.20
N PRO A 120 -66.47 -18.04 -38.65
CA PRO A 120 -66.81 -17.83 -40.05
C PRO A 120 -65.57 -17.41 -40.87
N LYS A 121 -65.67 -17.42 -42.20
CA LYS A 121 -64.61 -16.95 -43.11
C LYS A 121 -65.15 -15.98 -44.17
N LYS A 122 -64.42 -14.88 -44.40
CA LYS A 122 -64.79 -13.78 -45.30
C LYS A 122 -63.52 -13.26 -45.97
N GLU A 123 -63.49 -13.27 -47.29
CA GLU A 123 -62.29 -12.94 -48.08
C GLU A 123 -61.94 -11.45 -47.93
N GLY A 124 -60.73 -11.13 -47.42
CA GLY A 124 -60.28 -9.76 -47.16
C GLY A 124 -60.67 -9.21 -45.79
N PHE A 125 -61.10 -10.06 -44.84
CA PHE A 125 -61.54 -9.65 -43.50
C PHE A 125 -61.13 -10.65 -42.40
N ILE A 126 -60.62 -10.11 -41.30
CA ILE A 126 -60.27 -10.85 -40.08
C ILE A 126 -61.51 -10.95 -39.19
N PHE A 127 -61.80 -12.15 -38.71
CA PHE A 127 -62.87 -12.38 -37.74
C PHE A 127 -62.37 -11.99 -36.34
N LYS A 128 -62.96 -10.96 -35.74
CA LYS A 128 -62.53 -10.43 -34.43
C LYS A 128 -63.46 -10.79 -33.27
N GLY A 129 -64.68 -11.31 -33.53
CA GLY A 129 -65.53 -11.84 -32.46
C GLY A 129 -67.02 -11.95 -32.78
N TRP A 130 -67.77 -12.49 -31.81
CA TRP A 130 -69.23 -12.63 -31.85
C TRP A 130 -69.91 -11.64 -30.89
N TYR A 131 -70.92 -10.93 -31.39
CA TYR A 131 -71.66 -9.91 -30.62
C TYR A 131 -73.16 -10.22 -30.60
N ALA A 132 -73.85 -9.83 -29.53
CA ALA A 132 -75.27 -10.10 -29.30
C ALA A 132 -76.22 -9.10 -29.98
N ASP A 133 -75.67 -8.10 -30.68
CA ASP A 133 -76.39 -7.03 -31.37
C ASP A 133 -75.69 -6.61 -32.67
N GLU A 134 -76.46 -6.09 -33.63
CA GLU A 134 -75.96 -5.63 -34.94
C GLU A 134 -75.14 -4.33 -34.86
N GLU A 135 -75.09 -3.67 -33.70
CA GLU A 135 -74.29 -2.47 -33.44
C GLU A 135 -72.95 -2.79 -32.75
N TYR A 136 -72.64 -4.08 -32.54
CA TYR A 136 -71.43 -4.65 -31.92
C TYR A 136 -71.12 -4.11 -30.51
N LYS A 137 -72.15 -3.87 -29.68
CA LYS A 137 -71.99 -3.26 -28.34
C LYS A 137 -71.82 -4.25 -27.20
N VAL A 138 -72.30 -5.48 -27.36
CA VAL A 138 -72.25 -6.52 -26.32
C VAL A 138 -71.65 -7.80 -26.89
N GLU A 139 -70.46 -8.17 -26.44
CA GLU A 139 -69.82 -9.43 -26.82
C GLU A 139 -70.61 -10.65 -26.36
N ILE A 140 -70.45 -11.77 -27.06
CA ILE A 140 -71.08 -13.06 -26.74
C ILE A 140 -70.83 -13.48 -25.29
N SER A 141 -69.61 -13.29 -24.79
CA SER A 141 -69.14 -13.52 -23.42
C SER A 141 -69.95 -12.73 -22.39
N GLN A 142 -70.20 -11.46 -22.67
CA GLN A 142 -70.90 -10.50 -21.80
C GLN A 142 -72.43 -10.63 -21.90
N SER A 143 -72.94 -11.34 -22.90
CA SER A 143 -74.35 -11.30 -23.31
C SER A 143 -75.35 -12.03 -22.40
N GLY A 144 -74.91 -12.57 -21.26
CA GLY A 144 -75.75 -13.27 -20.28
C GLY A 144 -76.21 -14.67 -20.69
N ARG A 145 -77.08 -15.28 -19.87
CA ARG A 145 -77.68 -16.60 -20.14
C ARG A 145 -78.61 -16.54 -21.36
N ILE A 146 -78.67 -17.62 -22.13
CA ILE A 146 -79.50 -17.74 -23.33
C ILE A 146 -80.89 -18.26 -22.94
N THR A 147 -81.82 -17.36 -22.64
CA THR A 147 -83.20 -17.69 -22.19
C THR A 147 -84.26 -17.61 -23.29
N GLU A 148 -83.88 -17.26 -24.52
CA GLU A 148 -84.76 -17.26 -25.69
C GLU A 148 -83.94 -17.45 -26.98
N ASN A 149 -84.61 -17.60 -28.12
CA ASN A 149 -83.95 -17.70 -29.42
C ASN A 149 -83.15 -16.42 -29.71
N LYS A 150 -81.84 -16.53 -29.91
CA LYS A 150 -80.90 -15.40 -29.98
C LYS A 150 -80.04 -15.48 -31.24
N THR A 151 -79.75 -14.32 -31.84
CA THR A 151 -78.77 -14.21 -32.92
C THR A 151 -77.49 -13.56 -32.39
N PHE A 152 -76.35 -14.14 -32.73
CA PHE A 152 -75.03 -13.52 -32.59
C PHE A 152 -74.52 -13.12 -33.97
N TYR A 153 -73.86 -11.97 -34.05
CA TYR A 153 -73.42 -11.32 -35.28
C TYR A 153 -71.90 -11.25 -35.32
N ALA A 154 -71.31 -11.61 -36.46
CA ALA A 154 -69.86 -11.65 -36.63
C ALA A 154 -69.30 -10.24 -36.84
N TYR A 155 -68.37 -9.82 -35.97
CA TYR A 155 -67.59 -8.62 -36.19
C TYR A 155 -66.37 -8.92 -37.07
N TRP A 156 -66.06 -7.96 -37.96
CA TRP A 156 -65.10 -8.11 -39.04
C TRP A 156 -64.29 -6.83 -39.20
N GLU A 157 -62.98 -6.92 -38.99
CA GLU A 157 -62.04 -5.90 -39.44
C GLU A 157 -61.49 -6.28 -40.82
N LYS A 158 -61.02 -5.30 -41.58
CA LYS A 158 -60.50 -5.52 -42.93
C LYS A 158 -59.03 -5.94 -42.86
N GLU A 159 -58.64 -6.93 -43.67
CA GLU A 159 -57.23 -7.31 -43.84
C GLU A 159 -56.40 -6.11 -44.34
N PHE A 160 -55.24 -5.89 -43.72
CA PHE A 160 -54.26 -4.90 -44.15
C PHE A 160 -53.28 -5.51 -45.17
N ASP A 161 -52.91 -4.73 -46.19
CA ASP A 161 -51.93 -5.15 -47.19
C ASP A 161 -50.52 -4.87 -46.66
N THR A 162 -49.88 -5.88 -46.06
CA THR A 162 -48.55 -5.76 -45.45
C THR A 162 -47.44 -5.39 -46.46
N SER A 163 -47.69 -5.41 -47.77
CA SER A 163 -46.75 -4.87 -48.76
C SER A 163 -46.67 -3.33 -48.79
N LEU A 164 -47.51 -2.65 -47.98
CA LEU A 164 -47.50 -1.20 -47.78
C LEU A 164 -46.60 -0.74 -46.62
N ILE A 165 -45.97 -1.66 -45.89
CA ILE A 165 -45.06 -1.40 -44.76
C ILE A 165 -43.72 -2.13 -44.94
N SER A 166 -42.69 -1.75 -44.18
CA SER A 166 -41.37 -2.40 -44.23
C SER A 166 -41.35 -3.77 -43.55
N ASP A 167 -40.56 -4.72 -44.08
CA ASP A 167 -40.39 -6.08 -43.52
C ASP A 167 -39.97 -6.06 -42.03
N ASP A 168 -39.09 -5.13 -41.61
CA ASP A 168 -38.71 -4.94 -40.19
C ASP A 168 -39.92 -4.63 -39.28
N LEU A 169 -40.94 -3.92 -39.79
CA LEU A 169 -42.17 -3.59 -39.04
C LEU A 169 -43.09 -4.81 -38.92
N VAL A 170 -43.16 -5.63 -39.97
CA VAL A 170 -43.89 -6.92 -39.94
C VAL A 170 -43.26 -7.85 -38.90
N GLN A 171 -41.93 -7.90 -38.84
CA GLN A 171 -41.22 -8.72 -37.87
C GLN A 171 -41.40 -8.21 -36.42
N TYR A 172 -41.37 -6.89 -36.18
CA TYR A 172 -41.66 -6.29 -34.87
C TYR A 172 -43.08 -6.64 -34.37
N MET A 173 -44.08 -6.55 -35.25
CA MET A 173 -45.46 -6.89 -34.92
C MET A 173 -45.62 -8.34 -34.46
N ILE A 174 -44.90 -9.26 -35.09
CA ILE A 174 -44.91 -10.69 -34.73
C ILE A 174 -44.11 -10.93 -33.44
N ASP A 175 -42.82 -10.56 -33.42
CA ASP A 175 -41.89 -11.00 -32.38
C ASP A 175 -42.03 -10.24 -31.05
N ALA A 176 -42.38 -8.96 -31.08
CA ALA A 176 -42.40 -8.10 -29.89
C ALA A 176 -43.82 -7.72 -29.42
N LYS A 177 -44.81 -7.78 -30.32
CA LYS A 177 -46.22 -7.50 -29.99
C LYS A 177 -47.16 -8.70 -30.15
N GLY A 178 -46.67 -9.83 -30.65
CA GLY A 178 -47.41 -11.10 -30.67
C GLY A 178 -48.55 -11.18 -31.70
N TYR A 179 -48.60 -10.29 -32.68
CA TYR A 179 -49.64 -10.31 -33.72
C TYR A 179 -49.39 -11.42 -34.75
N GLU A 180 -50.41 -12.21 -35.04
CA GLU A 180 -50.40 -13.18 -36.15
C GLU A 180 -50.85 -12.53 -37.48
N LEU A 181 -50.38 -13.08 -38.60
CA LEU A 181 -50.78 -12.61 -39.95
C LEU A 181 -52.11 -13.25 -40.40
N PRO A 182 -53.00 -12.49 -41.08
CA PRO A 182 -52.87 -11.09 -41.48
C PRO A 182 -53.29 -10.10 -40.37
N PHE A 183 -52.63 -8.93 -40.34
CA PHE A 183 -52.99 -7.82 -39.45
C PHE A 183 -54.21 -7.04 -39.98
N SER A 184 -54.92 -6.34 -39.10
CA SER A 184 -55.91 -5.34 -39.47
C SER A 184 -55.32 -3.92 -39.59
N GLU A 185 -56.14 -2.97 -40.06
CA GLU A 185 -55.76 -1.55 -40.07
C GLU A 185 -55.75 -0.95 -38.64
N ASP A 186 -56.48 -1.54 -37.69
CA ASP A 186 -56.48 -1.12 -36.29
C ASP A 186 -55.35 -1.75 -35.47
N ASP A 187 -54.89 -2.95 -35.82
CA ASP A 187 -53.67 -3.54 -35.23
C ASP A 187 -52.44 -2.61 -35.47
N LEU A 188 -52.40 -1.91 -36.62
CA LEU A 188 -51.39 -0.87 -36.90
C LEU A 188 -51.60 0.45 -36.14
N ASN A 189 -52.83 0.77 -35.73
CA ASN A 189 -53.15 1.97 -34.95
C ASN A 189 -52.70 1.89 -33.47
N PHE A 190 -52.13 0.76 -33.03
CA PHE A 190 -51.48 0.64 -31.72
C PHE A 190 -49.94 0.70 -31.79
N VAL A 191 -49.36 0.83 -32.99
CA VAL A 191 -47.90 0.83 -33.22
C VAL A 191 -47.32 2.24 -33.17
N TYR A 192 -47.74 3.04 -32.19
CA TYR A 192 -47.23 4.40 -32.01
C TYR A 192 -46.00 4.49 -31.12
N ASP A 193 -45.78 3.48 -30.25
CA ASP A 193 -44.71 3.44 -29.25
C ASP A 193 -43.77 2.22 -29.45
N PHE A 194 -42.47 2.46 -29.32
CA PHE A 194 -41.40 1.47 -29.51
C PHE A 194 -40.66 1.21 -28.19
N GLU A 195 -41.30 0.42 -27.33
CA GLU A 195 -40.83 0.09 -25.97
C GLU A 195 -39.63 -0.87 -25.94
N THR A 196 -39.21 -1.41 -27.09
CA THR A 196 -38.08 -2.34 -27.17
C THR A 196 -37.12 -1.97 -28.31
N PRO A 197 -35.82 -1.76 -28.05
CA PRO A 197 -34.84 -1.38 -29.07
C PRO A 197 -34.33 -2.55 -29.92
N TYR A 198 -34.81 -3.78 -29.69
CA TYR A 198 -34.39 -5.03 -30.35
C TYR A 198 -34.53 -5.08 -31.88
N ILE A 199 -35.12 -4.05 -32.50
CA ILE A 199 -35.19 -3.86 -33.96
C ILE A 199 -33.97 -3.09 -34.50
N PHE A 200 -33.35 -2.27 -33.64
CA PHE A 200 -32.29 -1.33 -33.97
C PHE A 200 -30.92 -1.78 -33.45
N GLU A 201 -30.89 -2.47 -32.30
CA GLU A 201 -29.70 -3.19 -31.83
C GLU A 201 -29.68 -4.61 -32.39
N ASP A 202 -28.62 -4.95 -33.13
CA ASP A 202 -28.32 -6.33 -33.53
C ASP A 202 -27.96 -7.18 -32.30
N LYS A 203 -28.78 -8.19 -31.99
CA LYS A 203 -28.73 -8.94 -30.71
C LYS A 203 -27.40 -9.67 -30.47
N ASP A 204 -26.71 -10.12 -31.52
CA ASP A 204 -25.46 -10.86 -31.40
C ASP A 204 -24.26 -9.90 -31.21
N THR A 205 -24.27 -8.77 -31.93
CA THR A 205 -23.13 -7.85 -31.97
C THR A 205 -23.28 -6.62 -31.07
N SER A 206 -24.47 -6.31 -30.57
CA SER A 206 -24.85 -5.07 -29.85
C SER A 206 -24.55 -3.80 -30.63
N LYS A 207 -24.89 -3.82 -31.92
CA LYS A 207 -24.64 -2.70 -32.85
C LYS A 207 -25.91 -2.02 -33.27
N PHE A 208 -25.88 -0.70 -33.28
CA PHE A 208 -27.02 0.14 -33.68
C PHE A 208 -27.03 0.38 -35.18
N GLU A 209 -27.87 -0.34 -35.90
CA GLU A 209 -28.08 -0.14 -37.33
C GLU A 209 -29.20 0.88 -37.58
N TYR A 210 -28.92 1.92 -38.37
CA TYR A 210 -29.96 2.81 -38.85
C TYR A 210 -30.78 2.14 -39.96
N ARG A 211 -32.01 1.73 -39.63
CA ARG A 211 -32.98 1.11 -40.54
C ARG A 211 -34.13 2.05 -40.86
N GLU A 212 -34.49 2.18 -42.14
CA GLU A 212 -35.52 3.13 -42.58
C GLU A 212 -36.94 2.56 -42.43
N ILE A 213 -37.33 2.22 -41.19
CA ILE A 213 -38.64 1.63 -40.87
C ILE A 213 -39.75 2.67 -41.11
N ARG A 214 -40.72 2.31 -41.95
CA ARG A 214 -41.80 3.20 -42.42
C ARG A 214 -43.15 2.50 -42.39
N ASP A 215 -44.17 3.30 -42.07
CA ASP A 215 -45.57 2.92 -42.26
C ASP A 215 -46.07 3.27 -43.68
N TYR A 216 -47.36 2.99 -43.92
CA TYR A 216 -48.04 3.31 -45.17
C TYR A 216 -48.42 4.80 -45.33
N THR A 217 -48.35 5.61 -44.26
CA THR A 217 -48.58 7.06 -44.32
C THR A 217 -47.30 7.87 -44.59
N GLY A 218 -46.13 7.27 -44.41
CA GLY A 218 -44.81 7.86 -44.63
C GLY A 218 -44.11 8.37 -43.36
N ILE A 219 -44.65 8.05 -42.18
CA ILE A 219 -44.00 8.21 -40.87
C ILE A 219 -42.75 7.32 -40.83
N GLU A 220 -41.76 7.75 -40.04
CA GLU A 220 -40.44 7.13 -39.92
C GLU A 220 -40.21 6.82 -38.44
N TYR A 221 -40.33 5.55 -38.06
CA TYR A 221 -40.57 5.12 -36.68
C TYR A 221 -39.39 5.33 -35.72
N PHE A 222 -38.18 5.57 -36.26
CA PHE A 222 -37.03 6.05 -35.48
C PHE A 222 -37.34 7.29 -34.60
N LYS A 223 -38.43 8.02 -34.88
CA LYS A 223 -38.82 9.25 -34.17
C LYS A 223 -39.72 9.03 -32.95
N ASN A 224 -40.15 7.80 -32.67
CA ASN A 224 -41.06 7.43 -31.57
C ASN A 224 -40.48 6.27 -30.70
N VAL A 225 -39.21 6.35 -30.34
CA VAL A 225 -38.57 5.35 -29.46
C VAL A 225 -38.71 5.82 -28.02
N ASN A 226 -39.68 5.30 -27.27
CA ASN A 226 -39.95 5.76 -25.90
C ASN A 226 -38.95 5.18 -24.88
N LYS A 227 -38.54 3.91 -25.04
CA LYS A 227 -37.51 3.22 -24.23
C LYS A 227 -36.33 2.78 -25.09
N LEU A 228 -35.11 3.09 -24.66
CA LEU A 228 -33.86 2.77 -25.36
C LEU A 228 -32.84 2.09 -24.44
N THR A 229 -32.78 0.76 -24.46
CA THR A 229 -31.62 0.00 -23.99
C THR A 229 -30.41 0.22 -24.89
N VAL A 230 -29.22 0.31 -24.28
CA VAL A 230 -27.91 0.46 -24.93
C VAL A 230 -26.89 -0.44 -24.24
N ARG A 231 -26.49 -1.53 -24.90
CA ARG A 231 -25.48 -2.46 -24.38
C ARG A 231 -24.06 -1.97 -24.67
N ILE A 232 -23.25 -1.83 -23.62
CA ILE A 232 -21.87 -1.36 -23.71
C ILE A 232 -20.90 -2.53 -23.50
N ASP A 233 -20.10 -2.84 -24.51
CA ASP A 233 -18.90 -3.70 -24.39
C ASP A 233 -17.66 -2.80 -24.15
N PRO A 234 -17.00 -2.85 -22.97
CA PRO A 234 -15.78 -2.09 -22.71
C PRO A 234 -14.63 -2.39 -23.69
N ASN A 235 -14.68 -3.50 -24.43
CA ASN A 235 -13.69 -3.89 -25.43
C ASN A 235 -14.04 -3.39 -26.86
N THR A 236 -15.29 -2.98 -27.10
CA THR A 236 -15.81 -2.56 -28.41
C THR A 236 -16.49 -1.19 -28.30
N PRO A 237 -15.72 -0.08 -28.28
CA PRO A 237 -16.26 1.28 -28.18
C PRO A 237 -17.26 1.64 -29.27
N ILE A 238 -18.28 2.43 -28.91
CA ILE A 238 -19.38 2.81 -29.82
C ILE A 238 -18.83 3.70 -30.94
N THR A 239 -19.16 3.37 -32.18
CA THR A 239 -18.60 4.06 -33.35
C THR A 239 -19.32 5.36 -33.67
N ASN A 240 -18.63 6.25 -34.40
CA ASN A 240 -19.24 7.47 -34.93
C ASN A 240 -20.41 7.22 -35.90
N GLU A 241 -20.58 6.01 -36.42
CA GLU A 241 -21.70 5.64 -37.31
C GLU A 241 -22.95 5.28 -36.49
N GLU A 242 -22.78 4.50 -35.43
CA GLU A 242 -23.83 4.19 -34.44
C GLU A 242 -24.32 5.45 -33.72
N LEU A 243 -23.40 6.34 -33.30
CA LEU A 243 -23.76 7.65 -32.73
C LEU A 243 -24.54 8.53 -33.72
N GLN A 244 -24.31 8.40 -35.04
CA GLN A 244 -25.10 9.08 -36.07
C GLN A 244 -26.44 8.39 -36.38
N GLY A 245 -26.63 7.13 -35.98
CA GLY A 245 -27.93 6.46 -35.92
C GLY A 245 -28.75 6.95 -34.73
N LEU A 246 -28.16 6.86 -33.53
CA LEU A 246 -28.73 7.31 -32.25
C LEU A 246 -29.16 8.79 -32.29
N ALA A 247 -28.34 9.66 -32.89
CA ALA A 247 -28.66 11.10 -33.04
C ALA A 247 -29.86 11.42 -33.96
N LYS A 248 -30.49 10.41 -34.61
CA LYS A 248 -31.74 10.56 -35.35
C LYS A 248 -32.97 10.15 -34.54
N MET A 249 -32.78 9.48 -33.40
CA MET A 249 -33.86 9.08 -32.52
C MET A 249 -34.46 10.30 -31.81
N THR A 250 -35.78 10.30 -31.62
CA THR A 250 -36.50 11.34 -30.88
C THR A 250 -37.62 10.71 -30.03
N ASN A 251 -38.20 11.52 -29.13
CA ASN A 251 -39.26 11.12 -28.20
C ASN A 251 -38.86 9.97 -27.26
N ILE A 252 -37.62 10.03 -26.76
CA ILE A 252 -37.09 9.10 -25.75
C ILE A 252 -37.42 9.63 -24.35
N TYR A 253 -37.95 8.76 -23.51
CA TYR A 253 -38.32 9.02 -22.10
C TYR A 253 -37.52 8.14 -21.14
N GLU A 254 -37.13 6.93 -21.55
CA GLU A 254 -36.30 6.02 -20.75
C GLU A 254 -35.05 5.58 -21.54
N VAL A 255 -33.88 5.56 -20.88
CA VAL A 255 -32.63 5.01 -21.41
C VAL A 255 -32.03 4.03 -20.40
N VAL A 256 -31.76 2.80 -20.83
CA VAL A 256 -31.15 1.75 -19.99
C VAL A 256 -29.74 1.47 -20.49
N PHE A 257 -28.73 1.57 -19.63
CA PHE A 257 -27.35 1.25 -19.99
C PHE A 257 -26.92 -0.07 -19.35
N GLU A 258 -26.85 -1.10 -20.19
CA GLU A 258 -26.54 -2.47 -19.78
C GLU A 258 -25.08 -2.83 -20.11
N ALA A 259 -24.48 -3.75 -19.34
CA ALA A 259 -23.17 -4.31 -19.68
C ALA A 259 -23.31 -5.43 -20.71
N LYS A 260 -22.52 -5.41 -21.79
CA LYS A 260 -22.57 -6.50 -22.77
C LYS A 260 -21.99 -7.79 -22.18
N LEU A 261 -22.86 -8.79 -21.99
CA LEU A 261 -22.48 -10.13 -21.55
C LEU A 261 -21.84 -10.95 -22.69
N PRO A 262 -20.86 -11.82 -22.39
CA PRO A 262 -20.44 -12.91 -23.27
C PRO A 262 -21.60 -13.87 -23.60
N GLU A 263 -21.55 -14.53 -24.76
CA GLU A 263 -22.60 -15.47 -25.21
C GLU A 263 -22.77 -16.66 -24.24
N ASP A 264 -21.69 -17.13 -23.62
CA ASP A 264 -21.71 -18.18 -22.61
C ASP A 264 -22.30 -17.73 -21.26
N VAL A 265 -22.29 -16.43 -20.97
CA VAL A 265 -22.89 -15.83 -19.76
C VAL A 265 -24.35 -15.45 -20.01
N MET A 266 -24.67 -14.87 -21.16
CA MET A 266 -26.04 -14.50 -21.56
C MET A 266 -26.99 -15.71 -21.65
N ASN A 267 -26.45 -16.91 -21.88
CA ASN A 267 -27.18 -18.18 -21.86
C ASN A 267 -27.01 -18.97 -20.54
N ALA A 268 -26.28 -18.45 -19.56
CA ALA A 268 -26.17 -19.01 -18.22
C ALA A 268 -27.29 -18.47 -17.32
N ASP A 269 -27.46 -19.10 -16.16
CA ASP A 269 -28.42 -18.63 -15.17
C ASP A 269 -28.07 -17.23 -14.66
N TYR A 270 -29.11 -16.47 -14.30
CA TYR A 270 -29.09 -15.11 -13.74
C TYR A 270 -27.82 -14.79 -12.91
N PHE A 271 -27.43 -15.65 -11.98
CA PHE A 271 -26.32 -15.39 -11.05
C PHE A 271 -24.92 -15.48 -11.65
N ASP A 272 -24.73 -16.21 -12.74
CA ASP A 272 -23.48 -16.12 -13.53
C ASP A 272 -23.43 -14.77 -14.28
N GLN A 273 -24.58 -14.19 -14.60
CA GLN A 273 -24.70 -12.83 -15.14
C GLN A 273 -24.39 -11.79 -14.04
N ASP A 274 -24.99 -11.90 -12.84
CA ASP A 274 -24.69 -11.04 -11.67
C ASP A 274 -23.21 -11.04 -11.36
N TRP A 275 -22.66 -12.24 -11.22
CA TRP A 275 -21.26 -12.44 -10.90
C TRP A 275 -20.36 -11.90 -12.00
N TYR A 276 -20.73 -12.05 -13.28
CA TYR A 276 -19.96 -11.49 -14.38
C TYR A 276 -20.00 -9.95 -14.40
N ILE A 277 -21.18 -9.32 -14.27
CA ILE A 277 -21.30 -7.85 -14.24
C ILE A 277 -20.58 -7.29 -13.02
N SER A 278 -20.85 -7.83 -11.81
CA SER A 278 -20.18 -7.42 -10.58
C SER A 278 -18.66 -7.57 -10.69
N LYS A 279 -18.15 -8.69 -11.17
CA LYS A 279 -16.70 -8.90 -11.39
C LYS A 279 -16.09 -8.03 -12.50
N THR A 280 -16.87 -7.65 -13.51
CA THR A 280 -16.41 -6.82 -14.63
C THR A 280 -16.43 -5.33 -14.26
N LEU A 281 -17.43 -4.87 -13.53
CA LEU A 281 -17.65 -3.46 -13.18
C LEU A 281 -17.38 -3.13 -11.69
N SER A 282 -16.73 -4.04 -10.95
CA SER A 282 -16.12 -3.76 -9.62
C SER A 282 -14.75 -3.08 -9.70
N SER A 283 -14.32 -2.62 -10.88
CA SER A 283 -13.08 -1.86 -11.06
C SER A 283 -13.34 -0.46 -11.60
N LYS A 284 -12.70 0.54 -11.00
CA LYS A 284 -12.79 1.96 -11.44
C LYS A 284 -12.23 2.19 -12.85
N GLU A 285 -11.44 1.26 -13.39
CA GLU A 285 -10.92 1.34 -14.76
C GLU A 285 -11.99 0.91 -15.77
N ASN A 286 -12.71 -0.18 -15.48
CA ASN A 286 -13.78 -0.69 -16.35
C ASN A 286 -15.05 0.19 -16.28
N VAL A 287 -15.42 0.64 -15.07
CA VAL A 287 -16.54 1.59 -14.89
C VAL A 287 -16.26 2.89 -15.62
N LYS A 288 -15.03 3.41 -15.60
CA LYS A 288 -14.68 4.60 -16.36
C LYS A 288 -14.86 4.44 -17.87
N ILE A 289 -14.53 3.27 -18.43
CA ILE A 289 -14.76 2.99 -19.85
C ILE A 289 -16.26 2.99 -20.15
N PHE A 290 -17.06 2.35 -19.29
CA PHE A 290 -18.51 2.32 -19.39
C PHE A 290 -19.11 3.74 -19.36
N GLU A 291 -18.74 4.55 -18.36
CA GLU A 291 -19.14 5.96 -18.22
C GLU A 291 -18.74 6.81 -19.45
N ASP A 292 -17.53 6.64 -19.98
CA ASP A 292 -17.07 7.39 -21.17
C ASP A 292 -17.87 6.99 -22.43
N GLU A 293 -18.36 5.76 -22.57
CA GLU A 293 -19.30 5.38 -23.65
C GLU A 293 -20.73 5.94 -23.39
N VAL A 294 -21.25 5.85 -22.17
CA VAL A 294 -22.54 6.44 -21.76
C VAL A 294 -22.59 7.93 -22.12
N ILE A 295 -21.53 8.69 -21.79
CA ILE A 295 -21.44 10.12 -22.12
C ILE A 295 -21.53 10.35 -23.63
N LYS A 296 -20.90 9.55 -24.48
CA LYS A 296 -21.00 9.71 -25.95
C LYS A 296 -22.43 9.49 -26.44
N VAL A 297 -23.10 8.47 -25.93
CA VAL A 297 -24.49 8.14 -26.29
C VAL A 297 -25.42 9.26 -25.85
N LEU A 298 -25.40 9.63 -24.56
CA LEU A 298 -26.23 10.72 -24.04
C LEU A 298 -25.95 12.05 -24.75
N LEU A 299 -24.70 12.34 -25.13
CA LEU A 299 -24.35 13.53 -25.92
C LEU A 299 -24.85 13.47 -27.38
N ALA A 300 -25.03 12.29 -27.96
CA ALA A 300 -25.61 12.10 -29.30
C ALA A 300 -27.14 12.14 -29.31
N LEU A 301 -27.81 11.63 -28.27
CA LEU A 301 -29.28 11.53 -28.20
C LEU A 301 -29.98 12.90 -28.14
N SER A 302 -31.16 12.97 -28.76
CA SER A 302 -32.02 14.15 -28.85
C SER A 302 -33.32 13.95 -28.08
N PHE A 303 -33.39 14.49 -26.87
CA PHE A 303 -34.58 14.42 -26.00
C PHE A 303 -35.58 15.54 -26.37
N ASN A 304 -36.89 15.26 -26.25
CA ASN A 304 -37.95 16.18 -26.66
C ASN A 304 -38.84 16.56 -25.45
N PRO A 305 -38.67 17.76 -24.84
CA PRO A 305 -39.24 18.08 -23.53
C PRO A 305 -40.72 18.53 -23.57
N VAL A 306 -41.55 17.99 -24.49
CA VAL A 306 -42.89 18.52 -24.78
C VAL A 306 -43.95 17.42 -25.01
N LEU A 307 -44.18 16.55 -24.03
CA LEU A 307 -45.45 15.80 -23.86
C LEU A 307 -45.89 15.71 -22.38
N SER A 308 -46.33 16.85 -21.84
CA SER A 308 -47.37 16.98 -20.80
C SER A 308 -47.34 16.13 -19.51
N GLY A 309 -46.49 16.52 -18.55
CA GLY A 309 -46.96 16.79 -17.17
C GLY A 309 -46.60 15.76 -16.11
N TRP A 310 -45.74 16.18 -15.17
CA TRP A 310 -45.09 15.34 -14.12
C TRP A 310 -44.20 14.19 -14.65
N GLU A 311 -44.37 13.77 -15.90
CA GLU A 311 -43.55 12.79 -16.62
C GLU A 311 -42.43 13.45 -17.48
N ASN A 312 -41.96 14.65 -17.08
CA ASN A 312 -41.08 15.50 -17.91
C ASN A 312 -39.57 15.15 -17.80
N GLN A 313 -39.20 14.04 -17.17
CA GLN A 313 -37.81 13.70 -16.84
C GLN A 313 -37.39 12.44 -17.60
N VAL A 314 -36.23 12.46 -18.27
CA VAL A 314 -35.69 11.26 -18.92
C VAL A 314 -35.11 10.32 -17.85
N GLN A 315 -35.71 9.14 -17.67
CA GLN A 315 -35.18 8.09 -16.78
C GLN A 315 -33.89 7.50 -17.35
N ILE A 316 -32.86 7.35 -16.52
CA ILE A 316 -31.58 6.73 -16.89
C ILE A 316 -31.20 5.64 -15.88
N HIS A 317 -31.14 4.39 -16.36
CA HIS A 317 -30.83 3.19 -15.59
C HIS A 317 -29.40 2.69 -15.89
N PHE A 318 -28.75 2.04 -14.92
CA PHE A 318 -27.38 1.51 -15.06
C PHE A 318 -27.18 0.18 -14.30
N ASP A 319 -26.57 -0.81 -14.95
CA ASP A 319 -26.37 -2.16 -14.40
C ASP A 319 -25.21 -2.30 -13.37
N TYR A 320 -24.62 -1.21 -12.85
CA TYR A 320 -23.35 -1.30 -12.12
C TYR A 320 -23.28 -0.59 -10.76
N SER A 321 -22.38 -1.08 -9.90
CA SER A 321 -22.25 -0.61 -8.52
C SER A 321 -21.69 0.81 -8.41
N LEU A 322 -22.50 1.69 -7.82
CA LEU A 322 -22.22 3.10 -7.54
C LEU A 322 -20.92 3.39 -6.78
N LYS A 323 -20.42 2.41 -6.01
CA LYS A 323 -19.14 2.47 -5.25
C LYS A 323 -17.93 2.86 -6.14
N PHE A 324 -18.06 2.71 -7.45
CA PHE A 324 -16.99 2.92 -8.42
C PHE A 324 -17.12 4.15 -9.32
N VAL A 325 -18.29 4.81 -9.38
CA VAL A 325 -18.58 6.00 -10.24
C VAL A 325 -17.46 7.05 -10.18
N ASP A 326 -17.05 7.54 -11.34
CA ASP A 326 -16.08 8.63 -11.47
C ASP A 326 -16.79 9.98 -11.35
N MET A 327 -16.32 10.80 -10.41
CA MET A 327 -16.78 12.18 -10.19
C MET A 327 -16.77 13.04 -11.48
N SER A 328 -15.94 12.71 -12.46
CA SER A 328 -15.90 13.36 -13.77
C SER A 328 -17.05 12.97 -14.72
N PHE A 329 -17.72 11.83 -14.52
CA PHE A 329 -18.93 11.43 -15.26
C PHE A 329 -20.08 12.42 -15.00
N LEU A 330 -20.44 12.63 -13.74
CA LEU A 330 -21.45 13.62 -13.31
C LEU A 330 -21.10 15.05 -13.76
N THR A 331 -19.80 15.38 -13.79
CA THR A 331 -19.31 16.68 -14.29
C THR A 331 -19.47 16.84 -15.82
N GLN A 332 -19.51 15.75 -16.58
CA GLN A 332 -19.78 15.75 -18.02
C GLN A 332 -21.28 15.80 -18.32
N LEU A 333 -22.12 15.10 -17.56
CA LEU A 333 -23.58 15.17 -17.65
C LEU A 333 -24.11 16.60 -17.45
N ASN A 334 -23.60 17.31 -16.44
CA ASN A 334 -23.95 18.70 -16.11
C ASN A 334 -23.52 19.76 -17.17
N GLN A 335 -23.05 19.34 -18.35
CA GLN A 335 -22.87 20.22 -19.51
C GLN A 335 -24.11 20.29 -20.41
N ARG A 336 -25.10 19.40 -20.20
CA ARG A 336 -26.44 19.48 -20.77
C ARG A 336 -27.35 20.39 -19.94
N SER A 337 -28.42 20.87 -20.56
CA SER A 337 -29.36 21.86 -20.01
C SER A 337 -30.79 21.33 -19.83
N GLU A 338 -30.98 20.06 -20.14
CA GLU A 338 -32.19 19.27 -20.03
C GLU A 338 -32.38 18.71 -18.60
N SER A 339 -33.62 18.36 -18.25
CA SER A 339 -33.94 17.65 -17.00
C SER A 339 -33.92 16.14 -17.18
N PHE A 340 -33.43 15.43 -16.17
CA PHE A 340 -33.23 13.98 -16.16
C PHE A 340 -33.70 13.42 -14.81
N SER A 341 -34.16 12.16 -14.82
CA SER A 341 -34.35 11.35 -13.61
C SER A 341 -33.27 10.28 -13.59
N PHE A 342 -32.53 10.17 -12.49
CA PHE A 342 -31.52 9.14 -12.32
C PHE A 342 -32.08 8.01 -11.45
N GLU A 343 -33.15 7.39 -11.94
CA GLU A 343 -33.77 6.27 -11.25
C GLU A 343 -32.93 5.00 -11.43
N MET A 344 -32.00 4.80 -10.50
CA MET A 344 -31.13 3.63 -10.45
C MET A 344 -31.87 2.41 -9.87
N GLN A 345 -32.93 2.00 -10.57
CA GLN A 345 -33.67 0.78 -10.25
C GLN A 345 -32.73 -0.42 -10.28
N SER A 346 -32.51 -1.00 -9.10
CA SER A 346 -31.97 -2.36 -9.00
C SER A 346 -33.11 -3.35 -9.21
N GLY A 347 -33.48 -3.50 -10.48
CA GLY A 347 -34.01 -4.75 -11.01
C GLY A 347 -32.92 -5.33 -11.90
N GLU A 348 -32.35 -6.47 -11.50
CA GLU A 348 -31.49 -7.25 -12.38
C GLU A 348 -30.20 -7.63 -11.62
N ILE A 349 -29.06 -7.13 -12.12
CA ILE A 349 -27.79 -7.89 -12.16
C ILE A 349 -26.62 -7.20 -11.40
N GLY A 350 -26.84 -6.04 -10.77
CA GLY A 350 -25.75 -5.09 -10.41
C GLY A 350 -25.50 -4.72 -8.93
N THR A 351 -26.40 -5.04 -8.00
CA THR A 351 -26.42 -4.46 -6.62
C THR A 351 -26.28 -5.49 -5.48
N THR A 352 -25.95 -6.72 -5.83
CA THR A 352 -25.67 -7.80 -4.89
C THR A 352 -24.27 -7.64 -4.29
N PHE A 353 -24.17 -7.40 -2.97
CA PHE A 353 -22.91 -7.41 -2.24
C PHE A 353 -22.62 -8.80 -1.68
N PHE A 354 -21.42 -9.32 -1.94
CA PHE A 354 -20.94 -10.60 -1.41
C PHE A 354 -19.97 -10.33 -0.26
N GLU A 355 -20.42 -10.54 0.98
CA GLU A 355 -19.60 -10.31 2.18
C GLU A 355 -19.25 -11.63 2.87
N LYS A 356 -18.02 -11.73 3.38
CA LYS A 356 -17.55 -12.91 4.13
C LYS A 356 -17.72 -12.69 5.64
N PRO A 357 -18.34 -13.62 6.38
CA PRO A 357 -18.51 -13.51 7.82
C PRO A 357 -17.18 -13.71 8.56
N GLU A 358 -16.90 -12.84 9.53
CA GLU A 358 -15.87 -13.01 10.55
C GLU A 358 -16.43 -13.79 11.75
N VAL A 359 -15.60 -14.58 12.43
CA VAL A 359 -16.00 -15.24 13.69
C VAL A 359 -15.79 -14.27 14.86
N GLU A 360 -16.86 -14.00 15.62
CA GLU A 360 -16.82 -13.22 16.86
C GLU A 360 -17.31 -14.07 18.05
N ILE A 361 -16.81 -13.78 19.25
CA ILE A 361 -17.28 -14.39 20.50
C ILE A 361 -17.95 -13.29 21.34
N VAL A 362 -19.24 -13.48 21.65
CA VAL A 362 -20.06 -12.57 22.46
C VAL A 362 -20.68 -13.39 23.60
N ASP A 363 -20.45 -12.99 24.86
CA ASP A 363 -20.93 -13.67 26.06
C ASP A 363 -20.76 -15.21 26.04
N GLU A 364 -19.52 -15.64 25.76
CA GLU A 364 -19.07 -17.03 25.62
C GLU A 364 -19.69 -17.85 24.47
N LYS A 365 -20.57 -17.24 23.65
CA LYS A 365 -21.15 -17.84 22.44
C LYS A 365 -20.40 -17.41 21.18
N VAL A 366 -20.39 -18.28 20.17
CA VAL A 366 -19.85 -18.01 18.84
C VAL A 366 -20.94 -17.39 17.97
N TYR A 367 -20.59 -16.30 17.29
CA TYR A 367 -21.41 -15.63 16.27
C TYR A 367 -20.63 -15.46 14.97
N TYR A 368 -21.32 -15.54 13.84
CA TYR A 368 -20.76 -15.26 12.53
C TYR A 368 -21.20 -13.85 12.12
N LYS A 369 -20.27 -12.91 12.21
CA LYS A 369 -20.50 -11.48 12.00
C LYS A 369 -20.19 -11.10 10.56
N ILE A 370 -21.21 -10.68 9.81
CA ILE A 370 -21.06 -9.97 8.55
C ILE A 370 -20.88 -8.47 8.85
N VAL A 371 -19.92 -7.83 8.20
CA VAL A 371 -19.64 -6.38 8.35
C VAL A 371 -19.60 -5.74 6.98
N PHE A 372 -20.30 -4.62 6.81
CA PHE A 372 -20.12 -3.75 5.66
C PHE A 372 -20.17 -2.27 6.07
N ASP A 373 -19.29 -1.46 5.47
CA ASP A 373 -19.44 -0.01 5.48
C ASP A 373 -20.62 0.38 4.59
N ASN A 374 -21.29 1.51 4.86
CA ASN A 374 -22.39 2.00 4.04
C ASN A 374 -21.97 2.10 2.56
N PRO A 375 -22.57 1.32 1.64
CA PRO A 375 -22.09 1.23 0.27
C PRO A 375 -22.54 2.42 -0.60
N PHE A 376 -23.41 3.30 -0.09
CA PHE A 376 -23.99 4.42 -0.83
C PHE A 376 -23.28 5.72 -0.51
N MET A 377 -22.63 6.29 -1.53
CA MET A 377 -22.03 7.63 -1.50
C MET A 377 -22.68 8.47 -2.60
N VAL A 378 -23.75 9.20 -2.26
CA VAL A 378 -24.36 10.14 -3.21
C VAL A 378 -23.43 11.32 -3.44
N THR A 379 -23.36 11.74 -4.70
CA THR A 379 -22.64 12.91 -5.14
C THR A 379 -23.59 13.86 -5.84
N TYR A 380 -23.62 15.11 -5.38
CA TYR A 380 -24.53 16.14 -5.85
C TYR A 380 -23.78 17.43 -6.17
N LEU A 381 -24.46 18.35 -6.85
CA LEU A 381 -23.92 19.68 -7.15
C LEU A 381 -24.48 20.69 -6.16
N ASN A 382 -23.60 21.47 -5.53
CA ASN A 382 -24.00 22.53 -4.61
C ASN A 382 -24.41 23.82 -5.35
N SER A 383 -24.86 24.84 -4.61
CA SER A 383 -25.29 26.12 -5.16
C SER A 383 -24.28 26.92 -6.01
N GLN A 384 -23.01 26.52 -6.06
CA GLN A 384 -22.00 27.11 -6.95
C GLN A 384 -21.61 26.19 -8.13
N ASN A 385 -22.46 25.22 -8.46
CA ASN A 385 -22.23 24.13 -9.41
C ASN A 385 -20.89 23.41 -9.14
N LYS A 386 -20.55 23.23 -7.87
CA LYS A 386 -19.41 22.40 -7.44
C LYS A 386 -19.90 21.06 -6.95
N LEU A 387 -19.19 20.03 -7.37
CA LEU A 387 -19.44 18.65 -7.00
C LEU A 387 -19.08 18.42 -5.52
N VAL A 388 -20.00 17.81 -4.78
CA VAL A 388 -19.88 17.49 -3.35
C VAL A 388 -20.30 16.04 -3.15
N VAL A 389 -19.49 15.27 -2.42
CA VAL A 389 -19.87 13.93 -1.92
C VAL A 389 -20.60 14.11 -0.61
N ASP A 390 -21.76 13.48 -0.44
CA ASP A 390 -22.44 13.37 0.85
C ASP A 390 -21.82 12.26 1.71
N SER A 391 -20.56 12.44 2.09
CA SER A 391 -19.82 11.47 2.93
C SER A 391 -20.29 11.43 4.39
N GLU A 392 -21.33 12.19 4.74
CA GLU A 392 -22.01 12.13 6.04
C GLU A 392 -23.43 11.54 5.91
N SER A 393 -23.83 11.07 4.72
CA SER A 393 -25.18 10.58 4.37
C SER A 393 -26.31 11.52 4.78
N LYS A 394 -26.05 12.82 4.85
CA LYS A 394 -26.92 13.87 5.39
C LYS A 394 -28.32 13.92 4.75
N TYR A 395 -28.44 13.49 3.51
CA TYR A 395 -29.68 13.52 2.73
C TYR A 395 -30.31 12.15 2.48
N MET A 396 -29.80 11.09 3.12
CA MET A 396 -30.38 9.75 3.12
C MET A 396 -31.77 9.75 3.78
N LYS A 397 -32.64 8.86 3.30
CA LYS A 397 -34.01 8.65 3.76
C LYS A 397 -34.41 7.20 3.50
N ASN A 398 -35.32 6.67 4.31
CA ASN A 398 -35.82 5.29 4.24
C ASN A 398 -34.72 4.21 4.48
N ALA A 399 -35.10 2.93 4.36
CA ALA A 399 -34.75 1.94 5.37
C ALA A 399 -33.94 0.72 4.88
N VAL A 400 -33.12 0.19 5.80
CA VAL A 400 -32.46 -1.11 5.71
C VAL A 400 -33.32 -2.16 6.40
N TYR A 401 -33.68 -3.24 5.69
CA TYR A 401 -34.47 -4.34 6.24
C TYR A 401 -33.60 -5.59 6.40
N SER A 402 -33.13 -5.84 7.62
CA SER A 402 -32.49 -7.09 8.01
C SER A 402 -33.54 -8.17 8.17
N SER A 403 -33.59 -9.11 7.23
CA SER A 403 -34.44 -10.30 7.31
C SER A 403 -33.67 -11.54 6.90
N TYR A 404 -33.89 -12.61 7.65
CA TYR A 404 -33.51 -13.97 7.29
C TYR A 404 -34.80 -14.70 6.94
N ASP A 405 -34.91 -15.25 5.72
CA ASP A 405 -36.15 -15.88 5.25
C ASP A 405 -36.13 -17.40 5.46
N PHE A 406 -37.25 -17.91 5.98
CA PHE A 406 -37.36 -19.28 6.48
C PHE A 406 -38.18 -20.16 5.53
N GLY A 407 -37.53 -20.66 4.47
CA GLY A 407 -38.09 -21.75 3.67
C GLY A 407 -38.36 -23.01 4.52
N SER A 408 -39.37 -23.79 4.14
CA SER A 408 -40.19 -24.68 4.97
C SER A 408 -39.50 -25.69 5.92
N TYR A 409 -40.22 -26.02 7.00
CA TYR A 409 -39.71 -26.59 8.26
C TYR A 409 -40.11 -28.06 8.53
N ASP A 410 -39.52 -29.04 7.83
CA ASP A 410 -39.84 -30.47 8.04
C ASP A 410 -38.67 -31.36 8.57
N ASP A 411 -37.42 -30.87 8.63
CA ASP A 411 -36.22 -31.73 8.78
C ASP A 411 -35.39 -31.58 10.09
N TYR A 412 -35.62 -30.56 10.93
CA TYR A 412 -34.82 -30.36 12.15
C TYR A 412 -35.47 -30.96 13.43
N PRO A 413 -34.67 -31.21 14.49
CA PRO A 413 -35.19 -31.50 15.84
C PRO A 413 -35.82 -30.28 16.53
N ASP A 414 -36.79 -30.52 17.40
CA ASP A 414 -37.53 -29.50 18.18
C ASP A 414 -36.63 -28.42 18.83
N ASP A 415 -35.50 -28.83 19.43
CA ASP A 415 -34.57 -27.95 20.16
C ASP A 415 -33.62 -27.14 19.25
N TYR A 416 -33.54 -27.46 17.96
CA TYR A 416 -32.75 -26.71 16.98
C TYR A 416 -33.55 -25.56 16.35
N TYR A 417 -34.87 -25.70 16.21
CA TYR A 417 -35.74 -24.62 15.70
C TYR A 417 -35.74 -23.39 16.63
N ASP A 418 -35.73 -23.59 17.95
CA ASP A 418 -35.69 -22.52 18.96
C ASP A 418 -34.46 -21.59 18.85
N GLU A 419 -33.36 -22.02 18.22
CA GLU A 419 -32.17 -21.17 17.96
C GLU A 419 -32.10 -20.66 16.50
N LEU A 420 -32.99 -21.13 15.61
CA LEU A 420 -33.16 -20.62 14.24
C LEU A 420 -34.11 -19.42 14.20
N ASP A 421 -35.31 -19.56 14.79
CA ASP A 421 -36.43 -18.61 14.76
C ASP A 421 -36.17 -17.29 15.52
N LYS A 422 -34.97 -17.14 16.09
CA LYS A 422 -34.57 -15.91 16.80
C LYS A 422 -34.25 -14.79 15.80
N PRO A 423 -34.62 -13.54 16.11
CA PRO A 423 -34.22 -12.39 15.31
C PRO A 423 -32.70 -12.23 15.28
N LEU A 424 -32.19 -11.66 14.20
CA LEU A 424 -30.76 -11.41 14.01
C LEU A 424 -30.28 -10.37 15.01
N ILE A 425 -29.07 -10.54 15.56
CA ILE A 425 -28.42 -9.46 16.32
C ILE A 425 -27.83 -8.49 15.30
N VAL A 426 -28.22 -7.23 15.39
CA VAL A 426 -27.82 -6.15 14.47
C VAL A 426 -27.06 -5.09 15.26
N ARG A 427 -26.00 -4.57 14.64
CA ARG A 427 -25.25 -3.40 15.11
C ARG A 427 -25.11 -2.39 13.99
N TYR A 428 -25.15 -1.10 14.30
CA TYR A 428 -24.74 -0.06 13.36
C TYR A 428 -24.12 1.14 14.06
N LEU A 429 -23.29 1.87 13.32
CA LEU A 429 -22.76 3.18 13.72
C LEU A 429 -23.61 4.26 13.08
N ASP A 430 -24.26 5.10 13.90
CA ASP A 430 -25.01 6.27 13.43
C ASP A 430 -24.07 7.36 12.83
N ARG A 431 -24.66 8.49 12.41
CA ARG A 431 -23.92 9.61 11.81
C ARG A 431 -22.98 10.32 12.80
N ASP A 432 -23.29 10.32 14.10
CA ASP A 432 -22.42 10.91 15.15
C ASP A 432 -21.35 9.90 15.63
N GLY A 433 -21.40 8.65 15.16
CA GLY A 433 -20.48 7.58 15.51
C GLY A 433 -20.87 6.80 16.77
N ASN A 434 -22.12 6.90 17.22
CA ASN A 434 -22.63 6.09 18.32
C ASN A 434 -22.93 4.67 17.81
N LEU A 435 -22.57 3.66 18.60
CA LEU A 435 -22.96 2.27 18.36
C LEU A 435 -24.37 2.03 18.89
N ILE A 436 -25.25 1.53 18.03
CA ILE A 436 -26.58 1.04 18.37
C ILE A 436 -26.60 -0.47 18.12
N GLU A 437 -27.16 -1.24 19.06
CA GLU A 437 -27.18 -2.70 19.08
C GLU A 437 -28.51 -3.23 19.65
N GLY A 438 -28.99 -4.35 19.12
CA GLY A 438 -30.28 -4.95 19.45
C GLY A 438 -30.67 -6.05 18.45
N PHE A 439 -31.95 -6.40 18.41
CA PHE A 439 -32.49 -7.42 17.51
C PHE A 439 -33.14 -6.81 16.26
N SER A 440 -33.17 -7.55 15.15
CA SER A 440 -33.67 -7.11 13.84
C SER A 440 -35.17 -6.78 13.78
N ASP A 441 -35.93 -7.17 14.79
CA ASP A 441 -37.36 -6.91 14.99
C ASP A 441 -37.63 -5.80 16.03
N ASP A 442 -36.77 -5.65 17.03
CA ASP A 442 -36.81 -4.59 18.05
C ASP A 442 -36.19 -3.24 17.60
N ILE A 443 -35.32 -3.23 16.58
CA ILE A 443 -34.66 -2.02 16.06
C ILE A 443 -35.51 -1.38 14.95
N ASP A 444 -35.89 -0.11 15.14
CA ASP A 444 -36.34 0.78 14.05
C ASP A 444 -35.23 0.89 12.98
N ALA A 445 -35.54 0.55 11.72
CA ALA A 445 -34.57 0.55 10.63
C ALA A 445 -33.84 1.90 10.50
N PRO A 446 -32.49 1.92 10.41
CA PRO A 446 -31.73 3.16 10.53
C PRO A 446 -31.91 4.10 9.34
N GLU A 447 -32.40 5.31 9.62
CA GLU A 447 -32.40 6.42 8.64
C GLU A 447 -30.97 6.82 8.20
N PHE A 448 -29.98 6.60 9.07
CA PHE A 448 -28.57 6.93 8.80
C PHE A 448 -27.64 5.90 9.48
N PHE A 449 -26.70 5.35 8.72
CA PHE A 449 -25.55 4.62 9.26
C PHE A 449 -24.28 4.84 8.44
N THR A 450 -23.13 4.62 9.06
CA THR A 450 -21.80 4.64 8.41
C THR A 450 -21.21 3.24 8.24
N ARG A 451 -21.58 2.31 9.14
CA ARG A 451 -21.20 0.89 9.16
C ARG A 451 -22.34 0.09 9.77
N TYR A 452 -22.56 -1.12 9.28
CA TYR A 452 -23.62 -2.03 9.74
C TYR A 452 -23.02 -3.45 9.89
N GLU A 453 -23.44 -4.16 10.93
CA GLU A 453 -22.99 -5.52 11.25
C GLU A 453 -24.19 -6.41 11.57
N ILE A 454 -24.15 -7.66 11.08
CA ILE A 454 -25.18 -8.69 11.30
C ILE A 454 -24.50 -9.88 11.95
N LEU A 455 -24.95 -10.31 13.13
CA LEU A 455 -24.41 -11.44 13.88
C LEU A 455 -25.38 -12.63 13.81
N LEU A 456 -25.01 -13.64 13.03
CA LEU A 456 -25.73 -14.91 12.90
C LEU A 456 -25.31 -15.89 14.01
N SER A 457 -26.26 -16.67 14.54
CA SER A 457 -25.98 -17.79 15.45
C SER A 457 -25.29 -18.96 14.73
N GLU A 458 -24.68 -19.89 15.49
CA GLU A 458 -24.18 -21.16 14.94
C GLU A 458 -25.27 -21.93 14.17
N ALA A 459 -26.50 -21.94 14.68
CA ALA A 459 -27.62 -22.63 14.07
C ALA A 459 -28.04 -21.99 12.74
N GLN A 460 -28.15 -20.67 12.70
CA GLN A 460 -28.49 -19.89 11.51
C GLN A 460 -27.43 -20.06 10.41
N MET A 461 -26.14 -19.89 10.75
CA MET A 461 -25.06 -20.11 9.78
C MET A 461 -25.03 -21.56 9.24
N ALA A 462 -25.28 -22.56 10.10
CA ALA A 462 -25.32 -23.95 9.67
C ALA A 462 -26.53 -24.27 8.76
N ASP A 463 -27.69 -23.63 8.94
CA ASP A 463 -28.84 -23.74 8.03
C ASP A 463 -28.54 -23.07 6.67
N MET A 464 -27.93 -21.88 6.66
CA MET A 464 -27.46 -21.23 5.43
C MET A 464 -26.50 -22.11 4.63
N ILE A 465 -25.52 -22.71 5.31
CA ILE A 465 -24.56 -23.63 4.69
C ILE A 465 -25.25 -24.91 4.20
N ARG A 466 -26.21 -25.46 4.94
CA ARG A 466 -27.00 -26.62 4.50
C ARG A 466 -27.77 -26.31 3.22
N ARG A 467 -28.60 -25.26 3.22
CA ARG A 467 -29.41 -24.83 2.06
C ARG A 467 -28.54 -24.53 0.84
N SER A 468 -27.37 -23.90 1.04
CA SER A 468 -26.41 -23.61 -0.03
C SER A 468 -25.73 -24.87 -0.64
N ASN A 469 -25.94 -26.06 -0.06
CA ASN A 469 -25.42 -27.34 -0.57
C ASN A 469 -26.55 -28.33 -0.94
N ASP A 470 -27.81 -27.91 -0.91
CA ASP A 470 -28.97 -28.74 -1.23
C ASP A 470 -29.25 -28.73 -2.74
N PRO A 471 -29.20 -29.89 -3.44
CA PRO A 471 -29.41 -29.96 -4.89
C PRO A 471 -30.88 -30.17 -5.30
N ASP A 472 -31.78 -30.51 -4.36
CA ASP A 472 -33.20 -30.78 -4.64
C ASP A 472 -34.10 -29.57 -4.29
N TYR A 473 -33.54 -28.53 -3.66
CA TYR A 473 -34.19 -27.22 -3.48
C TYR A 473 -34.21 -26.46 -4.82
N GLU A 474 -35.38 -26.33 -5.47
CA GLU A 474 -35.55 -25.56 -6.72
C GLU A 474 -35.47 -24.03 -6.47
N MET A 475 -34.29 -23.54 -6.10
CA MET A 475 -33.93 -22.14 -6.04
C MET A 475 -32.63 -21.92 -6.81
N ASN A 476 -32.67 -21.08 -7.84
CA ASN A 476 -31.54 -20.79 -8.72
C ASN A 476 -30.27 -20.51 -7.89
N THR A 477 -29.18 -21.22 -8.19
CA THR A 477 -27.97 -21.20 -7.37
C THR A 477 -27.44 -19.78 -7.17
N MET A 478 -27.22 -19.40 -5.91
CA MET A 478 -26.97 -18.07 -5.34
C MET A 478 -28.17 -17.20 -4.93
N ASN A 479 -29.43 -17.47 -5.31
CA ASN A 479 -30.55 -16.70 -4.75
C ASN A 479 -31.16 -17.32 -3.49
N SER A 480 -31.10 -16.57 -2.39
CA SER A 480 -31.98 -16.68 -1.22
C SER A 480 -31.99 -18.00 -0.41
N PRO A 481 -30.81 -18.58 -0.11
CA PRO A 481 -30.56 -19.03 1.26
C PRO A 481 -29.39 -18.29 1.94
N THR A 482 -28.59 -17.55 1.17
CA THR A 482 -27.46 -16.76 1.67
C THR A 482 -27.80 -15.28 1.90
N LYS A 483 -29.04 -14.87 1.63
CA LYS A 483 -29.53 -13.50 1.82
C LYS A 483 -29.85 -13.24 3.28
N VAL A 484 -29.24 -12.19 3.83
CA VAL A 484 -29.41 -11.75 5.24
C VAL A 484 -29.91 -10.31 5.36
N LEU A 485 -29.96 -9.59 4.24
CA LEU A 485 -30.29 -8.17 4.19
C LEU A 485 -30.83 -7.81 2.81
N SER A 486 -31.83 -6.94 2.79
CA SER A 486 -32.06 -6.05 1.65
C SER A 486 -32.54 -4.69 2.13
N GLY A 487 -32.24 -3.63 1.40
CA GLY A 487 -32.68 -2.29 1.76
C GLY A 487 -33.04 -1.47 0.53
N SER A 488 -33.82 -0.42 0.77
CA SER A 488 -34.15 0.60 -0.22
C SER A 488 -33.88 1.97 0.38
N MET A 489 -32.90 2.68 -0.18
CA MET A 489 -32.52 4.01 0.25
C MET A 489 -32.94 5.04 -0.78
N ASP A 490 -33.62 6.08 -0.31
CA ASP A 490 -33.88 7.29 -1.06
C ASP A 490 -32.90 8.39 -0.63
N TYR A 491 -32.63 9.34 -1.51
CA TYR A 491 -31.95 10.57 -1.14
C TYR A 491 -32.81 11.79 -1.47
N ASP A 492 -33.12 12.58 -0.44
CA ASP A 492 -34.04 13.72 -0.45
C ASP A 492 -33.22 14.99 -0.17
N ILE A 493 -32.73 15.64 -1.24
CA ILE A 493 -31.82 16.79 -1.18
C ILE A 493 -32.65 18.08 -1.09
N PRO A 494 -32.75 18.76 0.07
CA PRO A 494 -33.77 19.79 0.26
C PRO A 494 -33.49 21.11 -0.44
N ASP A 495 -34.58 21.77 -0.82
CA ASP A 495 -34.58 23.16 -1.29
C ASP A 495 -33.79 24.10 -0.38
N GLY A 496 -33.01 24.98 -1.02
CA GLY A 496 -32.08 25.88 -0.32
C GLY A 496 -30.68 25.31 -0.09
N ALA A 497 -30.40 24.06 -0.47
CA ALA A 497 -29.03 23.61 -0.75
C ALA A 497 -28.45 24.26 -2.03
N VAL A 498 -29.34 24.77 -2.89
CA VAL A 498 -29.10 25.67 -4.04
C VAL A 498 -29.47 27.11 -3.64
N ASP A 499 -28.78 28.14 -4.15
CA ASP A 499 -28.96 29.55 -3.74
C ASP A 499 -29.69 30.42 -4.77
N GLU A 500 -29.94 31.68 -4.43
CA GLU A 500 -30.97 32.58 -4.98
C GLU A 500 -30.88 32.93 -6.49
N ASN A 501 -29.98 32.29 -7.23
CA ASN A 501 -29.83 32.41 -8.69
C ASN A 501 -30.25 31.14 -9.47
N GLY A 502 -30.68 30.08 -8.78
CA GLY A 502 -31.55 28.99 -9.29
C GLY A 502 -31.20 28.37 -10.65
N ALA A 503 -30.29 27.39 -10.65
CA ALA A 503 -29.94 26.64 -11.87
C ALA A 503 -29.59 25.15 -11.64
N ILE A 504 -30.26 24.50 -10.67
CA ILE A 504 -30.65 23.08 -10.75
C ILE A 504 -32.10 23.05 -10.24
N PRO A 505 -33.08 22.51 -10.99
CA PRO A 505 -34.47 22.48 -10.55
C PRO A 505 -34.72 21.37 -9.50
N GLU A 506 -35.83 21.52 -8.77
CA GLU A 506 -36.39 20.60 -7.76
C GLU A 506 -36.51 19.13 -8.25
N ASP A 507 -36.53 18.93 -9.57
CA ASP A 507 -36.79 17.66 -10.26
C ASP A 507 -35.57 16.72 -10.43
N ASN A 508 -34.34 17.24 -10.47
CA ASN A 508 -33.28 16.65 -11.32
C ASN A 508 -32.49 15.44 -10.77
N PHE A 509 -32.64 15.04 -9.50
CA PHE A 509 -31.84 13.96 -8.88
C PHE A 509 -32.56 13.23 -7.73
N ASN A 510 -33.79 12.75 -7.97
CA ASN A 510 -34.33 11.67 -7.14
C ASN A 510 -33.53 10.39 -7.43
N THR A 511 -32.77 9.90 -6.45
CA THR A 511 -31.97 8.68 -6.61
C THR A 511 -32.44 7.62 -5.62
N TYR A 512 -33.25 6.69 -6.12
CA TYR A 512 -33.63 5.45 -5.43
C TYR A 512 -32.52 4.43 -5.60
N PHE A 513 -32.19 3.69 -4.53
CA PHE A 513 -31.28 2.56 -4.58
C PHE A 513 -31.86 1.36 -3.83
N SER A 514 -31.98 0.21 -4.49
CA SER A 514 -32.19 -1.09 -3.84
C SER A 514 -30.92 -1.94 -3.84
N TYR A 515 -30.75 -2.77 -2.80
CA TYR A 515 -29.61 -3.68 -2.69
C TYR A 515 -29.92 -4.90 -1.82
N GLN A 516 -29.03 -5.89 -1.90
CA GLN A 516 -29.02 -7.05 -1.00
C GLN A 516 -27.59 -7.44 -0.61
N VAL A 517 -27.43 -8.02 0.58
CA VAL A 517 -26.18 -8.65 1.01
C VAL A 517 -26.38 -10.16 1.01
N LEU A 518 -25.61 -10.84 0.17
CA LEU A 518 -25.42 -12.28 0.22
C LEU A 518 -24.17 -12.61 1.01
N VAL A 519 -24.27 -13.62 1.85
CA VAL A 519 -23.14 -14.17 2.60
C VAL A 519 -22.39 -15.14 1.71
N ASP A 520 -21.11 -14.87 1.45
CA ASP A 520 -20.25 -15.81 0.75
C ASP A 520 -19.84 -16.95 1.69
N VAL A 521 -20.68 -17.99 1.71
CA VAL A 521 -20.46 -19.24 2.45
C VAL A 521 -19.39 -20.16 1.83
N GLY A 522 -18.80 -19.75 0.70
CA GLY A 522 -17.69 -20.44 0.05
C GLY A 522 -16.42 -20.42 0.90
N GLU A 523 -15.86 -21.62 1.11
CA GLU A 523 -14.65 -21.86 1.93
C GLU A 523 -14.77 -21.55 3.43
N LEU A 524 -15.99 -21.42 3.99
CA LEU A 524 -16.15 -21.16 5.43
C LEU A 524 -15.60 -22.28 6.32
N GLU A 525 -14.65 -21.90 7.18
CA GLU A 525 -14.18 -22.74 8.27
C GLU A 525 -15.15 -22.63 9.45
N ILE A 526 -16.16 -23.50 9.50
CA ILE A 526 -16.93 -23.74 10.71
C ILE A 526 -15.98 -24.26 11.80
N PHE A 527 -16.09 -23.73 13.02
CA PHE A 527 -15.28 -24.15 14.16
C PHE A 527 -16.15 -24.61 15.35
N HIS A 528 -15.63 -25.56 16.13
CA HIS A 528 -16.25 -26.14 17.33
C HIS A 528 -15.35 -26.05 18.56
N ARG A 529 -15.93 -26.30 19.73
CA ARG A 529 -15.30 -26.41 21.06
C ARG A 529 -15.56 -27.79 21.67
N VAL A 530 -14.56 -28.31 22.39
CA VAL A 530 -14.69 -29.52 23.23
C VAL A 530 -14.27 -29.19 24.66
N ASP A 531 -15.22 -29.34 25.59
CA ASP A 531 -15.03 -29.22 27.04
C ASP A 531 -14.84 -30.59 27.70
N PHE A 532 -14.16 -30.60 28.86
CA PHE A 532 -13.85 -31.82 29.61
C PHE A 532 -14.32 -31.71 31.08
N ASP A 533 -15.42 -32.38 31.42
CA ASP A 533 -15.81 -32.59 32.82
C ASP A 533 -15.12 -33.85 33.36
N THR A 534 -14.14 -33.63 34.21
CA THR A 534 -13.28 -34.68 34.75
C THR A 534 -13.95 -35.45 35.90
N ASN A 535 -15.21 -35.15 36.25
CA ASN A 535 -15.97 -35.77 37.34
C ASN A 535 -15.18 -35.82 38.67
N GLY A 536 -14.47 -34.72 38.97
CA GLY A 536 -13.63 -34.59 40.16
C GLY A 536 -12.24 -35.23 40.08
N GLY A 537 -11.75 -35.54 38.88
CA GLY A 537 -10.31 -35.72 38.63
C GLY A 537 -9.58 -34.39 38.38
N SER A 538 -8.28 -34.46 38.06
CA SER A 538 -7.49 -33.31 37.60
C SER A 538 -8.13 -32.63 36.37
N SER A 539 -8.21 -31.30 36.36
CA SER A 539 -8.75 -30.49 35.25
C SER A 539 -7.99 -30.68 33.93
N ILE A 540 -8.70 -30.62 32.81
CA ILE A 540 -8.15 -30.49 31.46
C ILE A 540 -8.71 -29.20 30.84
N ASP A 541 -7.88 -28.45 30.12
CA ASP A 541 -8.29 -27.22 29.45
C ASP A 541 -9.16 -27.52 28.21
N PRO A 542 -10.19 -26.72 27.91
CA PRO A 542 -11.05 -26.94 26.75
C PRO A 542 -10.31 -26.65 25.43
N ILE A 543 -10.59 -27.47 24.41
CA ILE A 543 -10.06 -27.25 23.06
C ILE A 543 -11.01 -26.29 22.34
N LEU A 544 -10.47 -25.16 21.88
CA LEU A 544 -11.19 -24.14 21.11
C LEU A 544 -10.80 -24.20 19.63
N ASN A 545 -11.65 -23.63 18.76
CA ASN A 545 -11.39 -23.43 17.34
C ASN A 545 -11.05 -24.73 16.56
N ILE A 546 -11.79 -25.80 16.83
CA ILE A 546 -11.65 -27.09 16.14
C ILE A 546 -12.38 -27.01 14.80
N LYS A 547 -11.66 -26.98 13.67
CA LYS A 547 -12.30 -26.92 12.35
C LYS A 547 -13.23 -28.11 12.13
N ASN A 548 -14.46 -27.87 11.68
CA ASN A 548 -15.49 -28.87 11.46
C ASN A 548 -14.99 -30.10 10.66
N GLY A 549 -15.29 -31.28 11.15
CA GLY A 549 -14.81 -32.55 10.59
C GLY A 549 -13.38 -32.95 10.99
N SER A 550 -12.66 -32.13 11.76
CA SER A 550 -11.32 -32.46 12.25
C SER A 550 -11.36 -33.40 13.45
N LEU A 551 -10.31 -34.21 13.57
CA LEU A 551 -10.01 -34.96 14.80
C LEU A 551 -9.38 -34.02 15.82
N ILE A 552 -9.63 -34.26 17.11
CA ILE A 552 -8.84 -33.67 18.21
C ILE A 552 -7.78 -34.66 18.70
N ALA A 553 -6.65 -34.14 19.17
CA ALA A 553 -5.67 -34.96 19.85
C ALA A 553 -6.18 -35.40 21.23
N ASP A 554 -5.75 -36.58 21.68
CA ASP A 554 -5.89 -36.99 23.08
C ASP A 554 -5.19 -35.97 23.99
N GLN A 555 -5.92 -35.39 24.92
CA GLN A 555 -5.39 -34.44 25.92
C GLN A 555 -4.70 -35.15 27.09
N GLY A 556 -4.73 -36.48 27.11
CA GLY A 556 -4.27 -37.32 28.19
C GLY A 556 -5.39 -37.69 29.16
N ASN A 557 -5.13 -38.73 29.95
CA ASN A 557 -6.05 -39.17 30.98
C ASN A 557 -6.01 -38.20 32.18
N PRO A 558 -7.16 -37.73 32.69
CA PRO A 558 -7.20 -37.10 34.01
C PRO A 558 -6.93 -38.16 35.08
N VAL A 559 -6.53 -37.74 36.29
CA VAL A 559 -6.30 -38.67 37.41
C VAL A 559 -7.04 -38.24 38.68
N LYS A 560 -7.46 -39.24 39.47
CA LYS A 560 -8.29 -39.12 40.66
C LYS A 560 -7.84 -40.19 41.67
N PRO A 561 -7.20 -39.82 42.80
CA PRO A 561 -6.58 -40.80 43.71
C PRO A 561 -7.57 -41.86 44.23
N GLY A 562 -7.16 -43.13 44.22
CA GLY A 562 -8.02 -44.27 44.56
C GLY A 562 -9.02 -44.68 43.46
N TYR A 563 -8.93 -44.06 42.28
CA TYR A 563 -9.73 -44.43 41.10
C TYR A 563 -8.83 -44.58 39.87
N LYS A 564 -9.22 -45.53 39.03
CA LYS A 564 -8.68 -45.76 37.70
C LYS A 564 -9.58 -45.05 36.69
N PHE A 565 -8.97 -44.30 35.77
CA PHE A 565 -9.68 -43.70 34.65
C PHE A 565 -10.09 -44.79 33.65
N MET A 566 -11.35 -44.74 33.19
CA MET A 566 -11.92 -45.77 32.32
C MET A 566 -12.16 -45.29 30.89
N GLY A 567 -12.33 -43.98 30.68
CA GLY A 567 -12.52 -43.37 29.37
C GLY A 567 -13.25 -42.03 29.43
N TRP A 568 -13.29 -41.36 28.29
CA TRP A 568 -14.16 -40.20 28.03
C TRP A 568 -15.48 -40.68 27.43
N TYR A 569 -16.58 -40.02 27.78
CA TYR A 569 -17.94 -40.39 27.38
C TYR A 569 -18.74 -39.15 26.97
N PHE A 570 -19.74 -39.33 26.09
CA PHE A 570 -20.65 -38.25 25.68
C PHE A 570 -21.75 -37.96 26.73
N ASP A 571 -21.97 -38.86 27.69
CA ASP A 571 -23.01 -38.77 28.71
C ASP A 571 -22.42 -38.97 30.13
N ASN A 572 -23.07 -38.34 31.12
CA ASN A 572 -22.61 -38.34 32.52
C ASN A 572 -23.48 -39.18 33.48
N ASP A 573 -24.65 -39.65 33.02
CA ASP A 573 -25.62 -40.35 33.86
C ASP A 573 -25.32 -41.86 33.97
N ASP A 574 -25.22 -42.54 32.83
CA ASP A 574 -25.00 -44.00 32.76
C ASP A 574 -23.67 -44.39 32.08
N PHE A 575 -22.97 -43.43 31.45
CA PHE A 575 -21.72 -43.61 30.69
C PHE A 575 -21.87 -44.70 29.61
N MET A 576 -22.91 -44.56 28.79
CA MET A 576 -23.30 -45.55 27.78
C MET A 576 -22.57 -45.38 26.44
N ILE A 577 -22.08 -44.18 26.12
CA ILE A 577 -21.47 -43.86 24.82
C ILE A 577 -20.04 -43.36 25.02
N ASP A 578 -19.05 -44.20 24.73
CA ASP A 578 -17.63 -43.86 24.78
C ASP A 578 -17.25 -42.87 23.66
N PHE A 579 -16.37 -41.92 24.00
CA PHE A 579 -15.75 -41.01 23.05
C PHE A 579 -14.40 -41.55 22.58
N ASN A 580 -14.19 -41.57 21.27
CA ASN A 580 -12.91 -41.92 20.65
C ASN A 580 -12.34 -40.70 19.92
N PHE A 581 -11.07 -40.36 20.17
CA PHE A 581 -10.34 -39.28 19.51
C PHE A 581 -10.17 -39.48 17.98
N ASP A 582 -10.36 -40.69 17.47
CA ASP A 582 -10.49 -40.96 16.02
C ASP A 582 -11.83 -40.47 15.42
N MET A 583 -12.75 -39.90 16.20
CA MET A 583 -14.02 -39.36 15.72
C MET A 583 -13.89 -37.88 15.30
N PRO A 584 -14.47 -37.47 14.16
CA PRO A 584 -14.49 -36.07 13.74
C PRO A 584 -15.43 -35.24 14.62
N ILE A 585 -14.97 -34.06 15.03
CA ILE A 585 -15.79 -33.10 15.76
C ILE A 585 -16.68 -32.33 14.77
N THR A 586 -17.99 -32.49 14.93
CA THR A 586 -19.02 -31.92 14.03
C THR A 586 -20.00 -30.97 14.72
N ARG A 587 -19.85 -30.77 16.03
CA ARG A 587 -20.61 -29.84 16.87
C ARG A 587 -19.84 -29.56 18.16
N ASN A 588 -20.28 -28.55 18.92
CA ASN A 588 -19.83 -28.34 20.29
C ASN A 588 -20.19 -29.52 21.21
N LEU A 589 -19.27 -29.90 22.11
CA LEU A 589 -19.35 -31.10 22.94
C LEU A 589 -18.77 -30.89 24.35
N THR A 590 -19.37 -31.54 25.35
CA THR A 590 -18.73 -31.80 26.65
C THR A 590 -18.48 -33.29 26.79
N LEU A 591 -17.28 -33.66 27.21
CA LEU A 591 -16.86 -35.05 27.46
C LEU A 591 -16.73 -35.30 28.96
N TYR A 592 -17.24 -36.44 29.42
CA TYR A 592 -17.33 -36.81 30.83
C TYR A 592 -16.38 -37.96 31.17
N ALA A 593 -15.61 -37.83 32.24
CA ALA A 593 -14.66 -38.86 32.69
C ALA A 593 -15.35 -39.96 33.51
N GLN A 594 -15.21 -41.23 33.12
CA GLN A 594 -15.67 -42.38 33.92
C GLN A 594 -14.53 -42.92 34.81
N TRP A 595 -14.89 -43.38 36.02
CA TRP A 595 -13.98 -43.78 37.08
C TRP A 595 -14.35 -45.14 37.70
N GLU A 596 -13.41 -46.10 37.72
CA GLU A 596 -13.51 -47.36 38.46
C GLU A 596 -12.72 -47.24 39.78
N ALA A 597 -13.31 -47.55 40.93
CA ALA A 597 -12.60 -47.47 42.22
C ALA A 597 -11.58 -48.62 42.35
N THR A 598 -10.36 -48.33 42.83
CA THR A 598 -9.28 -49.31 42.98
C THR A 598 -8.59 -49.22 44.34
N ASP A 599 -8.41 -50.38 44.99
CA ASP A 599 -7.61 -50.55 46.22
C ASP A 599 -6.11 -50.80 45.91
N GLU A 600 -5.68 -50.62 44.66
CA GLU A 600 -4.29 -50.88 44.23
C GLU A 600 -3.28 -49.94 44.90
N LYS A 601 -2.17 -50.55 45.32
CA LYS A 601 -1.11 -49.92 46.11
C LYS A 601 0.26 -50.37 45.62
N TYR A 602 1.19 -49.42 45.59
CA TYR A 602 2.50 -49.56 44.97
C TYR A 602 3.64 -49.12 45.90
N THR A 603 4.86 -49.40 45.44
CA THR A 603 6.12 -49.12 46.11
C THR A 603 6.94 -48.14 45.27
N VAL A 604 7.49 -47.11 45.91
CA VAL A 604 8.43 -46.17 45.31
C VAL A 604 9.79 -46.35 45.99
N THR A 605 10.76 -46.87 45.24
CA THR A 605 12.15 -47.05 45.71
C THR A 605 13.06 -45.95 45.19
N TYR A 606 13.98 -45.46 46.01
CA TYR A 606 14.95 -44.44 45.62
C TYR A 606 16.36 -45.01 45.50
N GLU A 607 17.03 -44.71 44.38
CA GLU A 607 18.41 -45.10 44.08
C GLU A 607 19.26 -43.82 43.95
N GLU A 608 19.92 -43.41 45.02
CA GLU A 608 20.50 -42.06 45.13
C GLU A 608 21.83 -41.91 44.39
N ASN A 609 22.32 -42.96 43.73
CA ASN A 609 23.55 -42.97 42.92
C ASN A 609 24.77 -42.35 43.66
N GLY A 610 24.89 -42.61 44.96
CA GLY A 610 25.93 -42.07 45.84
C GLY A 610 25.65 -40.67 46.39
N GLY A 611 24.39 -40.24 46.43
CA GLY A 611 23.92 -39.16 47.30
C GLY A 611 23.70 -39.61 48.76
N THR A 612 22.97 -38.82 49.53
CA THR A 612 22.51 -39.17 50.88
C THR A 612 21.22 -39.99 50.83
N GLU A 613 21.13 -40.98 51.71
CA GLU A 613 20.03 -41.95 51.87
C GLU A 613 18.63 -41.29 51.91
N VAL A 614 17.70 -41.84 51.13
CA VAL A 614 16.27 -41.46 51.07
C VAL A 614 15.42 -42.68 51.41
N ALA A 615 14.33 -42.48 52.15
CA ALA A 615 13.43 -43.57 52.53
C ALA A 615 12.43 -43.92 51.43
N ASP A 616 12.42 -45.19 51.02
CA ASP A 616 11.39 -45.80 50.18
C ASP A 616 9.96 -45.59 50.75
N LEU A 617 8.99 -45.47 49.85
CA LEU A 617 7.57 -45.38 50.18
C LEU A 617 6.85 -46.68 49.83
N THR A 618 6.22 -47.31 50.82
CA THR A 618 5.41 -48.53 50.65
C THR A 618 3.92 -48.23 50.87
N GLU A 619 3.05 -48.97 50.19
CA GLU A 619 1.57 -48.79 50.24
C GLU A 619 1.07 -47.43 49.72
N VAL A 620 1.72 -46.88 48.68
CA VAL A 620 1.26 -45.67 47.99
C VAL A 620 0.03 -46.01 47.14
N GLU A 621 -1.09 -45.33 47.36
CA GLU A 621 -2.36 -45.60 46.64
C GLU A 621 -2.25 -45.20 45.16
N SER A 622 -2.91 -45.97 44.28
CA SER A 622 -2.93 -45.71 42.84
C SER A 622 -3.42 -44.29 42.51
N GLY A 623 -2.69 -43.58 41.65
CA GLY A 623 -2.98 -42.19 41.30
C GLY A 623 -2.50 -41.16 42.34
N THR A 624 -1.63 -41.54 43.29
CA THR A 624 -1.04 -40.57 44.25
C THR A 624 0.08 -39.75 43.61
N LYS A 625 0.04 -38.42 43.81
CA LYS A 625 1.14 -37.48 43.47
C LYS A 625 2.20 -37.49 44.58
N LEU A 626 3.47 -37.62 44.21
CA LEU A 626 4.59 -37.66 45.17
C LEU A 626 5.10 -36.27 45.55
N THR A 627 5.70 -36.15 46.74
CA THR A 627 6.53 -34.98 47.12
C THR A 627 7.99 -35.31 46.86
N GLU A 628 8.76 -34.40 46.23
CA GLU A 628 10.17 -34.65 45.94
C GLU A 628 11.01 -34.79 47.24
N PRO A 629 11.74 -35.91 47.43
CA PRO A 629 12.64 -36.05 48.56
C PRO A 629 14.01 -35.41 48.29
N THR A 630 14.58 -34.83 49.33
CA THR A 630 15.89 -34.16 49.29
C THR A 630 17.04 -35.15 49.44
N THR A 631 17.98 -35.16 48.50
CA THR A 631 19.27 -35.84 48.62
C THR A 631 20.44 -34.90 48.27
N THR A 632 21.65 -35.17 48.76
CA THR A 632 22.84 -34.34 48.54
C THR A 632 24.09 -35.18 48.24
N LYS A 633 25.02 -34.64 47.44
CA LYS A 633 26.27 -35.32 47.07
C LYS A 633 27.41 -34.31 46.97
N VAL A 634 28.49 -34.53 47.73
CA VAL A 634 29.60 -33.57 47.83
C VAL A 634 30.32 -33.43 46.48
N GLY A 635 30.39 -32.20 45.97
CA GLY A 635 31.00 -31.88 44.67
C GLY A 635 30.05 -32.00 43.47
N TYR A 636 28.76 -32.26 43.68
CA TYR A 636 27.76 -32.42 42.62
C TYR A 636 26.51 -31.59 42.89
N VAL A 637 25.88 -31.12 41.81
CA VAL A 637 24.54 -30.53 41.79
C VAL A 637 23.52 -31.65 41.56
N PHE A 638 22.45 -31.67 42.34
CA PHE A 638 21.32 -32.57 42.12
C PHE A 638 20.52 -32.10 40.90
N LYS A 639 20.09 -33.03 40.03
CA LYS A 639 19.40 -32.72 38.76
C LYS A 639 18.02 -33.41 38.65
N GLY A 640 17.40 -33.72 39.79
CA GLY A 640 16.12 -34.40 39.83
C GLY A 640 16.23 -35.93 39.77
N TRP A 641 15.07 -36.57 39.92
CA TRP A 641 14.90 -38.01 39.86
C TRP A 641 14.46 -38.48 38.47
N TYR A 642 14.85 -39.70 38.10
CA TYR A 642 14.60 -40.29 36.78
C TYR A 642 14.04 -41.70 36.91
N ARG A 643 13.21 -42.13 35.97
CA ARG A 643 12.61 -43.48 35.92
C ARG A 643 13.58 -44.56 35.42
N ASP A 644 14.74 -44.16 34.88
CA ASP A 644 15.71 -45.04 34.24
C ASP A 644 17.16 -44.76 34.64
N THR A 645 18.01 -45.80 34.58
CA THR A 645 19.45 -45.72 34.84
C THR A 645 20.26 -45.01 33.74
N GLY A 646 19.64 -44.71 32.60
CA GLY A 646 20.21 -43.85 31.56
C GLY A 646 19.99 -42.35 31.81
N PHE A 647 19.16 -42.00 32.80
CA PHE A 647 18.73 -40.64 33.10
C PHE A 647 18.10 -39.92 31.89
N THR A 648 17.24 -40.63 31.17
CA THR A 648 16.53 -40.17 29.96
C THR A 648 15.10 -39.73 30.25
N THR A 649 14.37 -40.40 31.14
CA THR A 649 12.98 -40.09 31.51
C THR A 649 12.95 -39.51 32.92
N VAL A 650 12.71 -38.20 33.05
CA VAL A 650 12.53 -37.52 34.34
C VAL A 650 11.29 -38.09 35.06
N TRP A 651 11.31 -38.18 36.38
CA TRP A 651 10.08 -38.24 37.17
C TRP A 651 9.72 -36.82 37.60
N ASN A 652 8.64 -36.28 37.05
CA ASN A 652 8.21 -34.91 37.35
C ASN A 652 7.23 -34.90 38.53
N PHE A 653 7.71 -34.62 39.74
CA PHE A 653 6.88 -34.60 40.95
C PHE A 653 5.66 -33.66 40.90
N ASP A 654 5.57 -32.74 39.93
CA ASP A 654 4.39 -31.89 39.78
C ASP A 654 3.23 -32.48 38.97
N ILE A 655 3.48 -33.50 38.13
CA ILE A 655 2.44 -34.13 37.28
C ILE A 655 2.47 -35.67 37.32
N ASP A 656 3.59 -36.28 37.68
CA ASP A 656 3.77 -37.74 37.68
C ASP A 656 3.11 -38.38 38.91
N LEU A 657 2.37 -39.46 38.63
CA LEU A 657 1.49 -40.13 39.58
C LEU A 657 1.88 -41.62 39.67
N VAL A 658 1.69 -42.23 40.84
CA VAL A 658 2.09 -43.63 41.07
C VAL A 658 0.99 -44.58 40.61
N GLU A 659 1.21 -45.18 39.44
CA GLU A 659 0.31 -46.16 38.80
C GLU A 659 0.90 -47.58 38.75
N SER A 660 2.13 -47.76 39.23
CA SER A 660 2.84 -49.05 39.34
C SER A 660 4.04 -48.92 40.30
N ASP A 661 4.64 -50.05 40.71
CA ASP A 661 5.91 -50.05 41.43
C ASP A 661 7.00 -49.37 40.59
N VAL A 662 7.71 -48.38 41.16
CA VAL A 662 8.68 -47.55 40.43
C VAL A 662 9.98 -47.37 41.22
N THR A 663 11.11 -47.40 40.52
CA THR A 663 12.43 -47.05 41.07
C THR A 663 12.88 -45.72 40.48
N LEU A 664 13.27 -44.79 41.35
CA LEU A 664 13.66 -43.43 41.00
C LEU A 664 15.16 -43.22 41.23
N TYR A 665 15.87 -42.89 40.15
CA TYR A 665 17.33 -42.75 40.11
C TYR A 665 17.75 -41.28 40.20
N ALA A 666 18.54 -40.92 41.21
CA ALA A 666 19.05 -39.56 41.39
C ALA A 666 20.10 -39.20 40.33
N LYS A 667 19.90 -38.11 39.58
CA LYS A 667 20.90 -37.59 38.63
C LYS A 667 21.80 -36.55 39.27
N TRP A 668 23.09 -36.63 38.95
CA TRP A 668 24.15 -35.79 39.51
C TRP A 668 25.02 -35.19 38.41
N GLU A 669 25.16 -33.87 38.39
CA GLU A 669 26.12 -33.15 37.55
C GLU A 669 27.28 -32.67 38.43
N ALA A 670 28.53 -32.80 37.98
CA ALA A 670 29.67 -32.32 38.76
C ALA A 670 29.66 -30.78 38.83
N ILE A 671 29.96 -30.20 39.99
CA ILE A 671 30.20 -28.76 40.09
C ILE A 671 31.52 -28.46 39.37
N PRO A 672 31.53 -27.64 38.30
CA PRO A 672 32.77 -27.29 37.62
C PRO A 672 33.66 -26.49 38.57
N VAL A 673 34.94 -26.88 38.67
CA VAL A 673 35.96 -26.11 39.37
C VAL A 673 36.53 -25.10 38.38
N SER A 674 36.54 -23.83 38.76
CA SER A 674 37.06 -22.75 37.94
C SER A 674 38.05 -21.86 38.71
N TYR A 675 38.87 -21.13 37.96
CA TYR A 675 40.02 -20.38 38.45
C TYR A 675 40.10 -18.99 37.82
N THR A 676 40.94 -18.12 38.40
CA THR A 676 41.20 -16.75 37.94
C THR A 676 42.55 -16.67 37.22
N VAL A 677 42.57 -16.01 36.06
CA VAL A 677 43.78 -15.67 35.32
C VAL A 677 43.95 -14.16 35.32
N THR A 678 45.01 -13.67 35.97
CA THR A 678 45.35 -12.25 36.00
C THR A 678 46.47 -11.92 35.03
N TYR A 679 46.36 -10.79 34.33
CA TYR A 679 47.40 -10.28 33.44
C TYR A 679 48.15 -9.10 34.06
N GLU A 680 49.46 -9.07 33.84
CA GLU A 680 50.38 -8.03 34.33
C GLU A 680 51.22 -7.54 33.15
N GLU A 681 50.79 -6.46 32.50
CA GLU A 681 51.34 -6.00 31.22
C GLU A 681 52.73 -5.37 31.35
N ASN A 682 53.24 -5.16 32.57
CA ASN A 682 54.50 -4.48 32.84
C ASN A 682 54.62 -3.13 32.08
N GLY A 683 53.51 -2.40 31.99
CA GLY A 683 53.41 -1.12 31.28
C GLY A 683 53.21 -1.24 29.75
N GLY A 684 52.59 -2.33 29.28
CA GLY A 684 51.89 -2.37 27.99
C GLY A 684 50.46 -1.82 28.08
N THR A 685 49.66 -2.03 27.03
CA THR A 685 48.21 -1.75 27.02
C THR A 685 47.44 -2.84 27.75
N GLU A 686 46.56 -2.41 28.66
CA GLU A 686 45.66 -3.20 29.52
C GLU A 686 44.99 -4.39 28.81
N VAL A 687 44.97 -5.53 29.51
CA VAL A 687 44.30 -6.78 29.14
C VAL A 687 43.34 -7.15 30.26
N ALA A 688 42.11 -7.56 29.91
CA ALA A 688 41.13 -7.97 30.92
C ALA A 688 41.50 -9.32 31.54
N ASP A 689 41.53 -9.37 32.87
CA ASP A 689 41.56 -10.60 33.68
C ASP A 689 40.39 -11.53 33.30
N LEU A 690 40.62 -12.84 33.41
CA LEU A 690 39.61 -13.87 33.17
C LEU A 690 39.21 -14.51 34.50
N THR A 691 37.98 -14.26 34.93
CA THR A 691 37.34 -14.95 36.06
C THR A 691 36.61 -16.21 35.59
N GLU A 692 36.46 -17.19 36.49
CA GLU A 692 35.65 -18.40 36.26
C GLU A 692 36.13 -19.29 35.07
N VAL A 693 37.42 -19.32 34.79
CA VAL A 693 38.02 -20.21 33.78
C VAL A 693 38.00 -21.66 34.27
N GLU A 694 37.29 -22.55 33.56
CA GLU A 694 37.17 -23.97 33.96
C GLU A 694 38.54 -24.68 34.05
N SER A 695 38.70 -25.52 35.08
CA SER A 695 39.89 -26.33 35.32
C SER A 695 40.20 -27.26 34.14
N GLY A 696 41.39 -27.12 33.55
CA GLY A 696 41.81 -27.86 32.36
C GLY A 696 41.64 -27.08 31.04
N THR A 697 41.14 -25.85 31.08
CA THR A 697 40.98 -24.99 29.89
C THR A 697 42.31 -24.48 29.36
N LYS A 698 42.45 -24.39 28.03
CA LYS A 698 43.51 -23.64 27.34
C LYS A 698 43.10 -22.19 27.13
N LEU A 699 44.03 -21.27 27.36
CA LEU A 699 43.84 -19.85 27.11
C LEU A 699 44.14 -19.48 25.66
N THR A 700 43.50 -18.43 25.15
CA THR A 700 43.91 -17.73 23.93
C THR A 700 44.92 -16.64 24.30
N GLU A 701 46.01 -16.46 23.55
CA GLU A 701 46.99 -15.40 23.84
C GLU A 701 46.38 -14.00 23.63
N PRO A 702 46.33 -13.13 24.67
CA PRO A 702 45.80 -11.78 24.51
C PRO A 702 46.86 -10.82 23.95
N THR A 703 46.41 -9.88 23.12
CA THR A 703 47.25 -8.86 22.51
C THR A 703 47.49 -7.68 23.46
N THR A 704 48.75 -7.37 23.74
CA THR A 704 49.17 -6.13 24.40
C THR A 704 50.26 -5.43 23.58
N THR A 705 50.37 -4.10 23.68
CA THR A 705 51.37 -3.30 22.96
C THR A 705 52.06 -2.29 23.87
N LYS A 706 53.30 -1.91 23.56
CA LYS A 706 54.07 -0.94 24.35
C LYS A 706 54.94 -0.07 23.45
N VAL A 707 54.72 1.25 23.47
CA VAL A 707 55.38 2.20 22.56
C VAL A 707 56.91 2.16 22.76
N GLY A 708 57.64 1.89 21.68
CA GLY A 708 59.11 1.75 21.69
C GLY A 708 59.63 0.36 22.09
N TYR A 709 58.76 -0.65 22.24
CA TYR A 709 59.15 -2.01 22.61
C TYR A 709 58.48 -3.06 21.72
N VAL A 710 59.14 -4.22 21.57
CA VAL A 710 58.61 -5.44 20.95
C VAL A 710 58.15 -6.38 22.06
N PHE A 711 56.95 -6.97 21.90
CA PHE A 711 56.42 -7.99 22.80
C PHE A 711 57.19 -9.31 22.67
N LYS A 712 57.35 -10.05 23.78
CA LYS A 712 58.17 -11.28 23.86
C LYS A 712 57.46 -12.45 24.56
N GLY A 713 56.12 -12.41 24.59
CA GLY A 713 55.26 -13.43 25.21
C GLY A 713 54.93 -13.20 26.68
N TRP A 714 54.02 -14.01 27.20
CA TRP A 714 53.59 -14.05 28.59
C TRP A 714 54.37 -15.11 29.41
N TYR A 715 54.64 -14.80 30.68
CA TYR A 715 55.47 -15.62 31.58
C TYR A 715 54.78 -15.83 32.93
N ARG A 716 55.00 -16.99 33.56
CA ARG A 716 54.45 -17.35 34.88
C ARG A 716 55.17 -16.68 36.06
N ASP A 717 56.24 -15.93 35.79
CA ASP A 717 57.10 -15.33 36.81
C ASP A 717 57.62 -13.94 36.41
N THR A 718 57.80 -13.06 37.40
CA THR A 718 58.37 -11.71 37.26
C THR A 718 59.86 -11.70 36.87
N GLY A 719 60.54 -12.85 36.92
CA GLY A 719 61.88 -13.04 36.37
C GLY A 719 61.90 -13.31 34.87
N PHE A 720 60.73 -13.51 34.24
CA PHE A 720 60.55 -13.88 32.84
C PHE A 720 61.35 -15.13 32.43
N THR A 721 61.36 -16.15 33.30
CA THR A 721 62.11 -17.40 33.13
C THR A 721 61.25 -18.55 32.59
N THR A 722 59.96 -18.57 32.91
CA THR A 722 59.01 -19.63 32.58
C THR A 722 57.89 -19.08 31.69
N VAL A 723 57.96 -19.34 30.39
CA VAL A 723 56.91 -18.99 29.42
C VAL A 723 55.59 -19.68 29.79
N TRP A 724 54.46 -18.99 29.64
CA TRP A 724 53.15 -19.64 29.52
C TRP A 724 52.89 -19.94 28.04
N ASN A 725 52.64 -21.20 27.70
CA ASN A 725 52.43 -21.63 26.32
C ASN A 725 50.96 -21.95 26.03
N PHE A 726 50.25 -20.99 25.46
CA PHE A 726 48.82 -21.05 25.13
C PHE A 726 48.41 -22.28 24.28
N ASP A 727 49.31 -22.86 23.48
CA ASP A 727 49.02 -24.06 22.68
C ASP A 727 48.92 -25.35 23.52
N ILE A 728 49.51 -25.41 24.72
CA ILE A 728 49.64 -26.66 25.51
C ILE A 728 49.30 -26.52 26.99
N ASP A 729 49.49 -25.35 27.58
CA ASP A 729 49.33 -25.11 29.02
C ASP A 729 47.85 -25.02 29.39
N LEU A 730 47.47 -25.69 30.48
CA LEU A 730 46.11 -25.71 31.02
C LEU A 730 46.04 -24.89 32.31
N VAL A 731 44.88 -24.28 32.57
CA VAL A 731 44.59 -23.63 33.86
C VAL A 731 44.17 -24.69 34.88
N GLU A 732 45.08 -25.04 35.78
CA GLU A 732 44.88 -26.03 36.87
C GLU A 732 44.83 -25.39 38.28
N SER A 733 45.04 -24.07 38.35
CA SER A 733 44.91 -23.22 39.55
C SER A 733 44.74 -21.76 39.11
N ASP A 734 44.47 -20.86 40.06
CA ASP A 734 44.68 -19.42 39.83
C ASP A 734 46.12 -19.15 39.36
N VAL A 735 46.31 -18.21 38.44
CA VAL A 735 47.61 -17.89 37.84
C VAL A 735 47.71 -16.42 37.41
N THR A 736 48.90 -15.84 37.56
CA THR A 736 49.23 -14.50 37.08
C THR A 736 50.25 -14.59 35.94
N LEU A 737 50.02 -13.86 34.85
CA LEU A 737 50.83 -13.87 33.63
C LEU A 737 51.47 -12.50 33.38
N TYR A 738 52.80 -12.48 33.27
CA TYR A 738 53.63 -11.28 33.15
C TYR A 738 54.11 -11.06 31.71
N ALA A 739 53.78 -9.91 31.12
CA ALA A 739 54.20 -9.54 29.77
C ALA A 739 55.69 -9.14 29.70
N LYS A 740 56.43 -9.71 28.74
CA LYS A 740 57.86 -9.39 28.52
C LYS A 740 58.07 -8.45 27.33
N TRP A 741 59.00 -7.51 27.48
CA TRP A 741 59.26 -6.44 26.52
C TRP A 741 60.75 -6.29 26.20
N GLU A 742 61.08 -5.99 24.95
CA GLU A 742 62.44 -5.69 24.47
C GLU A 742 62.45 -4.35 23.72
N ALA A 743 63.37 -3.43 24.05
CA ALA A 743 63.35 -2.08 23.49
C ALA A 743 63.78 -2.02 22.02
N ILE A 744 63.17 -1.12 21.25
CA ILE A 744 63.54 -0.83 19.86
C ILE A 744 64.63 0.26 19.86
N PRO A 745 65.82 0.03 19.27
CA PRO A 745 66.86 1.06 19.20
C PRO A 745 66.47 2.19 18.23
N VAL A 746 66.88 3.42 18.57
CA VAL A 746 66.60 4.63 17.77
C VAL A 746 67.90 5.18 17.21
N SER A 747 67.90 5.45 15.90
CA SER A 747 69.03 6.01 15.16
C SER A 747 68.59 7.10 14.19
N TYR A 748 69.54 7.93 13.77
CA TYR A 748 69.34 9.14 12.99
C TYR A 748 70.32 9.24 11.82
N THR A 749 70.12 10.25 10.97
CA THR A 749 70.96 10.58 9.82
C THR A 749 71.72 11.89 10.01
N VAL A 750 72.93 11.95 9.46
CA VAL A 750 73.78 13.15 9.47
C VAL A 750 74.15 13.51 8.04
N THR A 751 73.68 14.66 7.59
CA THR A 751 73.94 15.18 6.25
C THR A 751 75.02 16.27 6.29
N TYR A 752 75.93 16.28 5.33
CA TYR A 752 76.91 17.34 5.13
C TYR A 752 76.57 18.15 3.88
N GLU A 753 76.78 19.46 3.97
CA GLU A 753 76.51 20.45 2.93
C GLU A 753 77.76 21.31 2.74
N GLU A 754 78.62 20.95 1.79
CA GLU A 754 79.97 21.52 1.64
C GLU A 754 79.96 22.97 1.14
N ASN A 755 78.82 23.50 0.69
CA ASN A 755 78.69 24.83 0.08
C ASN A 755 79.75 25.09 -1.01
N GLY A 756 80.02 24.07 -1.84
CA GLY A 756 81.03 24.11 -2.90
C GLY A 756 82.47 23.86 -2.44
N GLY A 757 82.66 23.19 -1.29
CA GLY A 757 83.90 22.46 -0.98
C GLY A 757 83.92 21.06 -1.61
N THR A 758 84.93 20.26 -1.27
CA THR A 758 85.05 18.84 -1.65
C THR A 758 84.12 17.95 -0.81
N GLU A 759 83.35 17.10 -1.50
CA GLU A 759 82.35 16.14 -0.99
C GLU A 759 82.75 15.37 0.28
N VAL A 760 81.80 15.22 1.20
CA VAL A 760 81.86 14.43 2.42
C VAL A 760 80.68 13.44 2.43
N ALA A 761 80.95 12.18 2.80
CA ALA A 761 79.90 11.17 2.89
C ALA A 761 78.97 11.41 4.10
N ASN A 762 77.67 11.41 3.84
CA ASN A 762 76.61 11.41 4.86
C ASN A 762 76.66 10.12 5.70
N LEU A 763 76.17 10.20 6.94
CA LEU A 763 76.06 9.05 7.84
C LEU A 763 74.58 8.67 8.03
N THR A 764 74.31 7.37 8.04
CA THR A 764 72.98 6.78 8.30
C THR A 764 73.07 5.83 9.48
N GLU A 765 71.94 5.56 10.14
CA GLU A 765 71.84 4.63 11.29
C GLU A 765 72.75 5.01 12.48
N VAL A 766 72.95 6.32 12.71
CA VAL A 766 73.72 6.84 13.84
C VAL A 766 72.89 6.74 15.13
N GLU A 767 73.27 5.87 16.07
CA GLU A 767 72.54 5.67 17.33
C GLU A 767 72.37 6.99 18.12
N THR A 768 71.21 7.17 18.76
CA THR A 768 70.93 8.35 19.59
C THR A 768 71.98 8.55 20.70
N GLY A 769 72.45 9.78 20.87
CA GLY A 769 73.52 10.13 21.80
C GLY A 769 74.95 9.89 21.24
N THR A 770 75.10 9.43 19.99
CA THR A 770 76.43 9.28 19.37
C THR A 770 77.12 10.62 19.16
N LYS A 771 78.44 10.65 19.40
CA LYS A 771 79.33 11.79 19.16
C LYS A 771 80.06 11.66 17.84
N LEU A 772 80.01 12.69 17.01
CA LEU A 772 80.60 12.69 15.67
C LEU A 772 82.10 13.03 15.67
N THR A 773 82.80 12.61 14.60
CA THR A 773 84.17 13.05 14.27
C THR A 773 84.10 14.07 13.14
N GLU A 774 84.89 15.17 13.22
CA GLU A 774 84.87 16.23 12.21
C GLU A 774 85.44 15.77 10.86
N PRO A 775 84.68 15.87 9.75
CA PRO A 775 85.18 15.54 8.42
C PRO A 775 85.90 16.71 7.76
N THR A 776 86.88 16.38 6.91
CA THR A 776 87.72 17.34 6.18
C THR A 776 87.14 17.68 4.82
N THR A 777 86.95 18.98 4.53
CA THR A 777 86.58 19.49 3.20
C THR A 777 87.50 20.66 2.80
N THR A 778 87.67 20.91 1.50
CA THR A 778 88.54 21.99 0.96
C THR A 778 87.87 22.75 -0.20
N LYS A 779 88.23 24.03 -0.39
CA LYS A 779 87.68 24.88 -1.47
C LYS A 779 88.76 25.83 -2.01
N ALA A 780 89.08 25.73 -3.30
CA ALA A 780 90.17 26.49 -3.90
C ALA A 780 89.91 28.02 -3.86
N GLY A 781 90.89 28.79 -3.37
CA GLY A 781 90.76 30.24 -3.17
C GLY A 781 90.06 30.68 -1.89
N TYR A 782 89.64 29.74 -1.04
CA TYR A 782 88.95 30.00 0.22
C TYR A 782 89.61 29.29 1.40
N THR A 783 89.40 29.82 2.61
CA THR A 783 89.77 29.22 3.89
C THR A 783 88.54 28.62 4.55
N PHE A 784 88.61 27.37 5.02
CA PHE A 784 87.54 26.72 5.78
C PHE A 784 87.40 27.34 7.18
N LYS A 785 86.17 27.44 7.68
CA LYS A 785 85.85 28.07 8.99
C LYS A 785 85.04 27.17 9.94
N GLY A 786 84.86 25.89 9.59
CA GLY A 786 84.09 24.92 10.40
C GLY A 786 82.70 24.63 9.86
N TRP A 787 82.05 23.66 10.50
CA TRP A 787 80.69 23.20 10.21
C TRP A 787 79.65 23.86 11.12
N TYR A 788 78.47 24.16 10.58
CA TYR A 788 77.39 24.89 11.24
C TYR A 788 76.06 24.14 11.14
N ARG A 789 75.18 24.26 12.14
CA ARG A 789 73.84 23.65 12.14
C ARG A 789 72.84 24.35 11.21
N ASP A 790 73.22 25.49 10.64
CA ASP A 790 72.36 26.35 9.83
C ASP A 790 73.09 26.93 8.61
N ALA A 791 72.39 27.03 7.48
CA ALA A 791 72.90 27.64 6.24
C ALA A 791 73.20 29.15 6.35
N SER A 792 72.72 29.82 7.40
CA SER A 792 73.10 31.21 7.73
C SER A 792 74.43 31.30 8.49
N PHE A 793 75.05 30.16 8.82
CA PHE A 793 76.32 30.03 9.52
C PHE A 793 76.41 30.78 10.86
N THR A 794 75.34 30.69 11.66
CA THR A 794 75.23 31.34 12.97
C THR A 794 75.60 30.42 14.14
N THR A 795 75.25 29.14 14.05
CA THR A 795 75.39 28.14 15.11
C THR A 795 76.41 27.08 14.72
N VAL A 796 77.62 27.13 15.30
CA VAL A 796 78.68 26.13 15.07
C VAL A 796 78.23 24.77 15.60
N TRP A 797 78.48 23.68 14.86
CA TRP A 797 78.41 22.32 15.41
C TRP A 797 79.76 21.97 16.04
N ASN A 798 79.76 21.55 17.31
CA ASN A 798 80.98 21.28 18.05
C ASN A 798 81.20 19.78 18.25
N PHE A 799 81.93 19.14 17.33
CA PHE A 799 82.31 17.72 17.39
C PHE A 799 83.01 17.29 18.70
N ALA A 800 83.50 18.23 19.53
CA ALA A 800 84.08 17.92 20.82
C ALA A 800 83.06 17.70 21.95
N VAL A 801 81.79 18.13 21.82
CA VAL A 801 80.74 18.00 22.85
C VAL A 801 79.33 17.67 22.33
N ASP A 802 79.01 18.01 21.08
CA ASP A 802 77.68 17.83 20.49
C ASP A 802 77.39 16.35 20.21
N LEU A 803 76.17 15.92 20.51
CA LEU A 803 75.65 14.57 20.28
C LEU A 803 74.52 14.60 19.22
N VAL A 804 74.32 13.47 18.56
CA VAL A 804 73.22 13.25 17.60
C VAL A 804 71.97 12.79 18.36
N GLU A 805 71.03 13.71 18.56
CA GLU A 805 69.75 13.48 19.25
C GLU A 805 68.53 13.58 18.29
N SER A 806 68.79 13.89 17.02
CA SER A 806 67.84 13.92 15.90
C SER A 806 68.61 13.80 14.58
N ASP A 807 67.89 13.71 13.45
CA ASP A 807 68.49 14.02 12.15
C ASP A 807 69.09 15.42 12.16
N VAL A 808 70.23 15.62 11.48
CA VAL A 808 70.93 16.91 11.42
C VAL A 808 71.67 17.13 10.10
N THR A 809 71.60 18.36 9.58
CA THR A 809 72.39 18.81 8.42
C THR A 809 73.45 19.81 8.87
N LEU A 810 74.69 19.63 8.39
CA LEU A 810 75.86 20.43 8.76
C LEU A 810 76.44 21.16 7.54
N TYR A 811 76.51 22.49 7.63
CA TYR A 811 76.86 23.41 6.55
C TYR A 811 78.30 23.92 6.70
N ALA A 812 79.14 23.74 5.67
CA ALA A 812 80.53 24.20 5.64
C ALA A 812 80.64 25.71 5.36
N LYS A 813 81.39 26.45 6.20
CA LYS A 813 81.63 27.90 6.03
C LYS A 813 82.99 28.23 5.40
N TRP A 814 83.00 29.22 4.50
CA TRP A 814 84.16 29.60 3.68
C TRP A 814 84.44 31.11 3.68
N GLU A 815 85.71 31.51 3.66
CA GLU A 815 86.15 32.92 3.55
C GLU A 815 87.18 33.07 2.42
N ALA A 816 87.03 34.08 1.55
CA ALA A 816 87.86 34.25 0.35
C ALA A 816 89.26 34.82 0.64
N ILE A 817 90.26 34.44 -0.16
CA ILE A 817 91.64 34.94 -0.06
C ILE A 817 91.85 36.09 -1.08
N PRO A 818 92.23 37.31 -0.66
CA PRO A 818 92.38 38.47 -1.56
C PRO A 818 93.68 38.43 -2.40
N VAL A 819 93.64 39.11 -3.56
CA VAL A 819 94.74 39.17 -4.55
C VAL A 819 95.31 40.60 -4.64
N THR A 820 96.65 40.72 -4.70
CA THR A 820 97.38 42.00 -4.72
C THR A 820 98.61 41.94 -5.64
N TYR A 821 98.96 43.07 -6.24
CA TYR A 821 100.04 43.24 -7.23
C TYR A 821 101.11 44.27 -6.79
N THR A 822 102.12 44.49 -7.63
CA THR A 822 103.24 45.42 -7.44
C THR A 822 103.36 46.40 -8.61
N VAL A 823 103.50 47.68 -8.30
CA VAL A 823 103.75 48.76 -9.28
C VAL A 823 105.16 49.27 -9.08
N THR A 824 105.85 49.50 -10.20
CA THR A 824 107.23 50.01 -10.22
C THR A 824 107.37 51.24 -11.11
N PHE A 825 108.34 52.11 -10.84
CA PHE A 825 108.57 53.34 -11.59
C PHE A 825 109.98 53.39 -12.21
N GLU A 826 110.11 54.04 -13.37
CA GLU A 826 111.38 54.27 -14.07
C GLU A 826 111.40 55.70 -14.65
N GLU A 827 112.15 56.58 -13.97
CA GLU A 827 112.16 58.03 -14.16
C GLU A 827 112.82 58.48 -15.47
N ASN A 828 113.55 57.59 -16.15
CA ASN A 828 114.34 57.88 -17.34
C ASN A 828 115.23 59.14 -17.15
N GLY A 829 115.89 59.24 -16.00
CA GLY A 829 116.75 60.38 -15.63
C GLY A 829 116.01 61.58 -15.03
N GLY A 830 114.78 61.41 -14.56
CA GLY A 830 114.15 62.30 -13.57
C GLY A 830 114.63 62.02 -12.14
N THR A 831 113.92 62.57 -11.16
CA THR A 831 114.12 62.31 -9.72
C THR A 831 113.33 61.09 -9.26
N GLU A 832 114.01 60.16 -8.57
CA GLU A 832 113.56 58.86 -8.03
C GLU A 832 112.19 58.88 -7.33
N VAL A 833 111.40 57.82 -7.53
CA VAL A 833 110.07 57.57 -6.94
C VAL A 833 110.03 56.20 -6.27
N ASP A 834 109.33 56.08 -5.13
CA ASP A 834 109.14 54.79 -4.43
C ASP A 834 108.17 53.83 -5.15
N ASP A 835 108.59 52.58 -5.34
CA ASP A 835 107.74 51.46 -5.81
C ASP A 835 106.63 51.09 -4.80
N LEU A 836 105.49 50.57 -5.31
CA LEU A 836 104.30 50.25 -4.50
C LEU A 836 104.01 48.75 -4.49
N PHE A 837 104.12 48.11 -3.31
CA PHE A 837 103.91 46.67 -3.13
C PHE A 837 102.55 46.35 -2.51
N LYS A 838 101.95 45.22 -2.92
CA LYS A 838 100.65 44.70 -2.45
C LYS A 838 99.46 45.64 -2.70
N VAL A 839 99.46 46.30 -3.84
CA VAL A 839 98.31 47.08 -4.32
C VAL A 839 97.17 46.13 -4.69
N SER A 840 95.98 46.31 -4.12
CA SER A 840 94.82 45.45 -4.43
C SER A 840 94.42 45.55 -5.89
N ALA A 841 93.99 44.43 -6.48
CA ALA A 841 93.46 44.41 -7.85
C ALA A 841 92.34 45.45 -8.05
N GLY A 842 92.39 46.23 -9.14
CA GLY A 842 91.42 47.28 -9.46
C GLY A 842 91.65 48.63 -8.78
N THR A 843 92.80 48.85 -8.13
CA THR A 843 93.12 50.13 -7.47
C THR A 843 93.65 51.18 -8.47
N LEU A 844 93.13 52.42 -8.40
CA LEU A 844 93.70 53.59 -9.10
C LEU A 844 94.97 54.08 -8.40
N LEU A 845 95.94 54.54 -9.17
CA LEU A 845 97.19 55.12 -8.67
C LEU A 845 97.12 56.65 -8.57
N ILE A 846 97.95 57.24 -7.71
CA ILE A 846 98.18 58.70 -7.69
C ILE A 846 99.44 58.97 -8.50
N GLU A 847 99.41 59.98 -9.40
CA GLU A 847 100.57 60.32 -10.24
C GLU A 847 101.74 60.82 -9.37
N PRO A 848 102.91 60.17 -9.39
CA PRO A 848 104.07 60.63 -8.64
C PRO A 848 104.80 61.75 -9.38
N ILE A 849 105.31 62.71 -8.60
CA ILE A 849 105.97 63.91 -9.11
C ILE A 849 107.46 63.64 -9.29
N THR A 850 107.94 63.66 -10.54
CA THR A 850 109.36 63.60 -10.89
C THR A 850 109.78 64.86 -11.67
N GLN A 851 111.07 65.24 -11.62
CA GLN A 851 111.60 66.42 -12.32
C GLN A 851 112.95 66.13 -13.00
N ARG A 852 113.21 66.78 -14.15
CA ARG A 852 114.46 66.67 -14.92
C ARG A 852 114.86 68.03 -15.49
N GLU A 853 116.04 68.53 -15.13
CA GLU A 853 116.49 69.87 -15.53
C GLU A 853 116.68 69.99 -17.05
N GLY A 854 116.21 71.11 -17.63
CA GLY A 854 116.24 71.38 -19.07
C GLY A 854 115.05 70.85 -19.88
N PHE A 855 114.28 69.91 -19.32
CA PHE A 855 113.14 69.26 -19.99
C PHE A 855 111.80 69.65 -19.35
N THR A 856 110.71 69.44 -20.07
CA THR A 856 109.34 69.42 -19.50
C THR A 856 108.86 67.98 -19.38
N PHE A 857 108.20 67.67 -18.26
CA PHE A 857 107.59 66.36 -18.06
C PHE A 857 106.38 66.19 -19.00
N ALA A 858 106.26 65.02 -19.61
CA ALA A 858 105.19 64.68 -20.56
C ALA A 858 104.24 63.59 -20.03
N GLY A 859 104.41 63.13 -18.79
CA GLY A 859 103.62 62.07 -18.15
C GLY A 859 104.35 60.72 -18.06
N TRP A 860 103.76 59.80 -17.30
CA TRP A 860 104.18 58.40 -17.22
C TRP A 860 103.50 57.54 -18.28
N TYR A 861 104.18 56.50 -18.76
CA TYR A 861 103.74 55.62 -19.84
C TYR A 861 103.87 54.15 -19.41
N SER A 862 102.95 53.28 -19.81
CA SER A 862 103.00 51.85 -19.48
C SER A 862 103.94 51.03 -20.39
N ASP A 863 104.62 51.69 -21.33
CA ASP A 863 105.67 51.11 -22.16
C ASP A 863 106.89 52.04 -22.27
N SER A 864 108.09 51.45 -22.36
CA SER A 864 109.37 52.16 -22.48
C SER A 864 109.64 52.74 -23.87
N THR A 865 108.73 52.56 -24.84
CA THR A 865 108.73 53.31 -26.11
C THR A 865 107.89 54.58 -26.05
N PHE A 866 107.25 54.85 -24.91
CA PHE A 866 106.40 56.00 -24.62
C PHE A 866 105.25 56.19 -25.62
N LEU A 867 104.60 55.09 -26.04
CA LEU A 867 103.42 55.12 -26.92
C LEU A 867 102.11 55.22 -26.14
N THR A 868 102.02 54.49 -25.02
CA THR A 868 100.80 54.31 -24.20
C THR A 868 100.93 55.11 -22.91
N GLN A 869 100.33 56.30 -22.86
CA GLN A 869 100.38 57.14 -21.65
C GLN A 869 99.46 56.54 -20.57
N TRP A 870 99.99 56.36 -19.35
CA TRP A 870 99.21 55.87 -18.21
C TRP A 870 98.42 57.03 -17.60
N ASN A 871 97.10 56.86 -17.52
CA ASN A 871 96.19 57.85 -16.97
C ASN A 871 95.74 57.43 -15.57
N PHE A 872 96.44 57.96 -14.57
CA PHE A 872 96.18 57.78 -13.13
C PHE A 872 94.74 58.05 -12.68
N THR A 873 93.90 58.71 -13.49
CA THR A 873 92.48 58.95 -13.16
C THR A 873 91.51 57.85 -13.63
N VAL A 874 91.96 56.92 -14.49
CA VAL A 874 91.11 55.83 -15.03
C VAL A 874 91.79 54.46 -15.07
N ASP A 875 93.12 54.41 -15.19
CA ASP A 875 93.88 53.17 -15.33
C ASP A 875 94.19 52.54 -13.96
N VAL A 876 93.79 51.28 -13.80
CA VAL A 876 93.83 50.53 -12.53
C VAL A 876 94.82 49.37 -12.56
N VAL A 877 95.41 49.07 -11.40
CA VAL A 877 96.39 47.98 -11.24
C VAL A 877 95.67 46.62 -11.25
N ASN A 878 95.77 45.91 -12.37
CA ASN A 878 95.20 44.56 -12.56
C ASN A 878 96.25 43.46 -12.80
N SER A 879 97.53 43.83 -12.80
CA SER A 879 98.70 42.95 -12.80
C SER A 879 99.88 43.70 -12.15
N ASP A 880 101.01 43.03 -11.99
CA ASP A 880 102.27 43.75 -11.78
C ASP A 880 102.59 44.61 -13.02
N ILE A 881 103.17 45.80 -12.84
CA ILE A 881 103.41 46.78 -13.93
C ILE A 881 104.59 47.74 -13.62
N THR A 882 105.26 48.24 -14.66
CA THR A 882 106.27 49.31 -14.59
C THR A 882 105.80 50.51 -15.41
N LEU A 883 105.95 51.73 -14.85
CA LEU A 883 105.58 52.97 -15.50
C LEU A 883 106.83 53.84 -15.78
N PHE A 884 106.93 54.36 -17.01
CA PHE A 884 108.11 55.01 -17.58
C PHE A 884 107.88 56.51 -17.81
N ALA A 885 108.69 57.38 -17.22
CA ALA A 885 108.58 58.83 -17.33
C ALA A 885 109.10 59.39 -18.68
N LYS A 886 108.28 60.21 -19.36
CA LYS A 886 108.64 60.85 -20.64
C LYS A 886 109.00 62.33 -20.49
N TRP A 887 109.97 62.78 -21.28
CA TRP A 887 110.57 64.12 -21.21
C TRP A 887 110.68 64.80 -22.59
N ASN A 888 110.30 66.07 -22.69
CA ASN A 888 110.37 66.88 -23.92
C ASN A 888 111.33 68.08 -23.77
N GLU A 889 111.97 68.51 -24.85
CA GLU A 889 112.75 69.76 -24.91
C GLU A 889 111.86 71.00 -25.15
N LYS A 890 112.37 72.20 -24.88
CA LYS A 890 111.58 73.44 -24.75
C LYS A 890 111.86 74.46 -25.89
N SER A 891 110.84 74.86 -26.64
CA SER A 891 110.94 75.65 -27.90
C SER A 891 110.01 76.89 -27.97
N ILE A 892 109.92 77.57 -29.12
CA ILE A 892 109.32 78.92 -29.35
C ILE A 892 108.65 78.97 -30.76
N ASP A 893 107.37 79.41 -30.92
CA ASP A 893 106.47 79.08 -32.09
C ASP A 893 105.36 80.14 -32.50
N PRO A 894 104.88 80.24 -33.78
CA PRO A 894 103.75 81.13 -34.21
C PRO A 894 102.73 80.71 -35.35
N GLU A 895 101.42 80.75 -35.05
CA GLU A 895 100.21 81.25 -35.80
C GLU A 895 99.51 80.64 -37.11
N VAL A 896 98.36 79.88 -36.95
CA VAL A 896 96.88 80.17 -37.28
C VAL A 896 96.30 80.23 -38.76
N LYS A 897 95.05 79.86 -39.25
CA LYS A 897 93.69 79.35 -38.78
C LYS A 897 92.85 78.28 -39.63
N PRO A 898 92.12 78.54 -40.79
CA PRO A 898 90.63 78.26 -40.88
C PRO A 898 89.89 77.56 -42.10
N GLU A 899 88.70 76.97 -41.79
CA GLU A 899 87.31 76.94 -42.46
C GLU A 899 86.99 76.41 -43.92
N PRO A 900 85.73 76.00 -44.31
CA PRO A 900 84.60 75.25 -43.64
C PRO A 900 83.65 74.28 -44.51
N GLU A 901 82.69 73.54 -43.87
CA GLU A 901 81.25 73.16 -44.24
C GLU A 901 80.70 71.96 -45.17
N VAL A 902 79.44 71.49 -44.88
CA VAL A 902 78.24 70.85 -45.63
C VAL A 902 77.93 69.34 -46.02
N THR A 903 76.60 68.95 -45.96
CA THR A 903 75.67 68.07 -46.83
C THR A 903 75.18 66.58 -46.57
N GLU A 904 74.01 66.19 -47.17
CA GLU A 904 73.11 64.95 -47.01
C GLU A 904 72.23 64.63 -48.30
N PRO A 905 71.75 63.37 -48.62
CA PRO A 905 70.49 63.10 -49.43
C PRO A 905 69.69 61.72 -49.27
N GLU A 906 68.65 61.42 -50.12
CA GLU A 906 67.47 60.49 -49.89
C GLU A 906 67.00 59.42 -50.98
N THR A 907 65.89 58.65 -50.72
CA THR A 907 64.82 58.00 -51.62
C THR A 907 65.08 56.68 -52.42
N PRO A 908 64.10 55.93 -53.10
CA PRO A 908 62.66 56.15 -53.49
C PRO A 908 61.61 54.97 -53.30
N LYS A 909 60.67 54.70 -54.28
CA LYS A 909 59.22 54.27 -54.10
C LYS A 909 58.67 53.10 -55.04
N PRO A 910 57.35 52.70 -55.14
CA PRO A 910 56.86 51.30 -55.36
C PRO A 910 55.66 51.09 -56.37
N GLU A 911 54.66 50.21 -56.08
CA GLU A 911 53.28 49.99 -56.69
C GLU A 911 53.19 48.83 -57.76
N VAL A 912 52.07 48.14 -58.16
CA VAL A 912 50.60 48.42 -58.28
C VAL A 912 49.62 47.15 -58.17
N LYS A 913 48.56 46.97 -59.00
CA LYS A 913 47.36 46.03 -58.98
C LYS A 913 47.22 45.18 -60.31
N PRO A 914 46.14 44.40 -60.73
CA PRO A 914 44.70 44.33 -60.34
C PRO A 914 43.95 42.93 -60.27
N GLU A 915 42.62 43.01 -60.04
CA GLU A 915 41.47 42.06 -59.84
C GLU A 915 40.97 41.24 -61.08
N PRO A 916 40.06 40.20 -60.99
CA PRO A 916 38.60 40.39 -60.67
C PRO A 916 37.68 39.21 -60.12
N VAL A 917 36.72 39.59 -59.24
CA VAL A 917 35.23 39.35 -59.28
C VAL A 917 34.53 37.96 -59.01
N GLU A 918 33.49 38.03 -58.15
CA GLU A 918 32.23 37.23 -57.92
C GLU A 918 32.10 35.90 -57.11
N LYS A 919 31.31 36.02 -56.01
CA LYS A 919 30.16 35.20 -55.49
C LYS A 919 30.09 33.66 -55.61
N LEU A 920 29.75 33.02 -54.48
CA LEU A 920 28.47 32.32 -54.17
C LEU A 920 28.41 31.99 -52.64
N PRO A 921 27.26 31.58 -52.04
CA PRO A 921 27.08 31.63 -50.58
C PRO A 921 26.90 30.29 -49.83
N GLU A 922 27.05 30.40 -48.50
CA GLU A 922 26.29 29.74 -47.41
C GLU A 922 26.57 28.29 -46.92
N THR A 923 26.31 28.15 -45.61
CA THR A 923 26.38 26.94 -44.75
C THR A 923 27.75 26.27 -44.58
N GLY A 924 27.95 25.65 -43.42
CA GLY A 924 29.17 24.92 -43.06
C GLY A 924 28.85 23.69 -42.22
N VAL A 925 29.87 22.87 -41.94
CA VAL A 925 29.84 21.71 -41.02
C VAL A 925 31.24 21.55 -40.40
N ALA A 926 31.35 20.80 -39.31
CA ALA A 926 32.49 20.81 -38.39
C ALA A 926 33.62 19.81 -38.69
N GLU A 927 34.80 20.15 -38.15
CA GLU A 927 35.86 19.26 -37.59
C GLU A 927 36.67 18.26 -38.45
N ASN A 928 37.92 18.02 -37.96
CA ASN A 928 38.83 16.89 -38.22
C ASN A 928 39.52 16.82 -39.61
N SER A 929 40.80 16.43 -39.76
CA SER A 929 41.86 16.05 -38.79
C SER A 929 43.31 16.18 -39.37
N LEU A 930 44.34 15.80 -38.58
CA LEU A 930 45.80 16.01 -38.77
C LEU A 930 46.49 15.12 -39.84
N PRO A 931 47.76 15.46 -40.24
CA PRO A 931 48.88 14.59 -39.84
C PRO A 931 50.29 15.23 -39.61
N MET A 932 51.08 14.54 -38.76
CA MET A 932 52.56 14.38 -38.73
C MET A 932 53.56 15.50 -38.33
N ALA A 933 54.06 15.35 -37.09
CA ALA A 933 55.47 15.11 -36.71
C ALA A 933 56.57 16.21 -36.78
N VAL A 934 56.94 16.71 -35.59
CA VAL A 934 58.32 17.00 -35.14
C VAL A 934 58.62 16.04 -33.98
N ALA A 935 59.85 15.48 -33.84
CA ALA A 935 60.02 14.18 -33.17
C ALA A 935 61.39 13.92 -32.48
N ALA A 936 61.44 12.75 -31.80
CA ALA A 936 62.52 12.10 -31.03
C ALA A 936 62.61 12.52 -29.54
N LEU A 937 62.47 11.62 -28.55
CA LEU A 937 62.21 10.17 -28.53
C LEU A 937 60.87 9.85 -27.82
N GLY A 938 60.22 8.70 -28.04
CA GLY A 938 60.56 7.61 -28.95
C GLY A 938 60.55 6.22 -28.30
N GLY A 939 59.36 5.66 -28.06
CA GLY A 939 59.12 4.31 -27.52
C GLY A 939 57.66 4.21 -27.06
N MET A 940 56.72 3.69 -27.86
CA MET A 940 56.48 2.29 -28.29
C MET A 940 55.83 1.40 -27.21
N VAL A 941 54.76 0.68 -27.61
CA VAL A 941 54.35 -0.65 -27.09
C VAL A 941 53.85 -0.67 -25.63
N VAL A 942 52.67 -1.19 -25.24
CA VAL A 942 51.48 -1.80 -25.91
C VAL A 942 50.35 -1.86 -24.83
N LEU A 943 49.03 -1.97 -25.03
CA LEU A 943 48.19 -2.55 -26.09
C LEU A 943 46.70 -2.08 -25.97
N LEU A 944 45.91 -2.31 -27.04
CA LEU A 944 44.43 -2.50 -27.10
C LEU A 944 43.45 -1.66 -26.24
N GLU A 945 42.77 -0.74 -26.93
CA GLU A 945 41.34 -0.86 -27.34
C GLU A 945 40.12 -0.82 -26.39
N MET A 946 39.12 -0.09 -26.93
CA MET A 946 37.68 -0.43 -27.05
C MET A 946 36.64 -0.06 -25.96
N ILE A 947 35.60 0.63 -26.46
CA ILE A 947 34.15 0.37 -26.23
C ILE A 947 33.70 0.53 -24.76
N LYS A 948 33.13 1.66 -24.32
CA LYS A 948 31.89 2.39 -24.72
C LYS A 948 30.85 2.26 -23.59
N LYS A 949 29.97 3.27 -23.51
CA LYS A 949 28.55 3.25 -23.09
C LYS A 949 27.95 1.84 -22.81
N LYS A 950 27.02 1.69 -21.85
CA LYS A 950 25.73 2.42 -21.90
C LYS A 950 24.84 2.24 -20.63
N LYS A 951 23.98 3.24 -20.40
CA LYS A 951 22.61 3.17 -19.85
C LYS A 951 22.37 2.84 -18.35
N ASP A 952 21.19 3.30 -17.92
CA ASP A 952 20.26 2.75 -16.92
C ASP A 952 20.69 2.56 -15.45
N SER A 953 20.30 3.54 -14.63
CA SER A 953 19.20 3.50 -13.65
C SER A 953 19.07 2.39 -12.58
N TYR A 954 18.29 2.74 -11.55
CA TYR A 954 17.72 1.91 -10.48
C TYR A 954 18.64 1.42 -9.35
N GLU A 955 18.36 1.96 -8.16
CA GLU A 955 18.34 1.26 -6.87
C GLU A 955 19.65 0.64 -6.29
N ASN A 956 19.76 0.32 -5.00
CA ASN A 956 18.76 0.33 -3.91
C ASN A 956 19.34 0.82 -2.57
N LYS A 957 18.44 1.02 -1.60
CA LYS A 957 18.63 1.05 -0.12
C LYS A 957 20.06 1.03 0.45
N HIS A 958 20.36 2.01 1.30
CA HIS A 958 20.06 1.88 2.73
C HIS A 958 19.83 3.23 3.41
#